data_AF-A0A200J8T5-F1
#
_entry.id   AF-A0A200J8T5-F1
#
_cell.length_a   1.000
_cell.length_b   1.000
_cell.length_c   1.000
_cell.angle_alpha   90.00
_cell.angle_beta   90.00
_cell.angle_gamma   90.00
#
_symmetry.space_group_name_H-M   'P 1'
#
loop_
_entity.id
_entity.type
_entity.pdbx_description
1 polymer ?
#
loop_
_entity_poly.entity_id
_entity_poly.type
_entity_poly.pdbx_seq_one_letter_code
_entity_poly.pdbx_strand_id
1 'polypeptide(L)'
;MKSNKNFRKDDLSPESNTKKIYKMYKRKKQWVVAPVVLGLLLNALSPVAVLAVSDAEQTDAIAAQARAVDNELLELIEQATTNINALVSLTPEAKATYVADVQKSDTKEKVEEELLKAYREDIAEAVKVVDALYVSKIDGLTSLSTVQKEAAKNAISTALALDSLKSTFNAIADSTTYSTFKEAFDKQLAKNKEAADILVKENVELNAALADLPKYKAEQKNVISSLSQLQEIEKQNFYTEIDKAEDKGAIDGIVTGAKAENEARLATAVTTKVTELKVETAKLALLNPSKQTELDAKIDAAAAESGDAALAKLNALTSEIEKAIADATANDQSAKLNAAKSELKAEIANEKKTNQQITDADVSAFNSRIDSAKTLEAVAVVKADWLSFVAAASIKGKELAEAKSAATSLIGGLMTIDATLKANYLKDVELAQTSEEVAAIVTSAQAEERKAVEKNAAELKAIKDQAIKEINALTNLTKVEKKAKTDAVEATDDKAEIAELVKTAKEADAAKALTAEKEAAKVKVNTLGYLSDAAKASAKTAIDAATDSAAITALLNKAIYDDYKAGVANAEVELEEAKTIAKEAINKLENLTVAQRDAALKDIAKATNKDAVTNVLDLAKTMDQENADANEEAKILEKTKSDAKAEIDALTYLTQEMKNGYKAEVTNAKDAAAVAEVLNRANTENTNLETEKTEFENAKKELVDQINNSAELTAEDKKSLISEAIDCKTKAEVADLTIKVKQLIADRAVENANEASAKATIKAQIDLLDELSAAQKLAYKNRVDALEKKADMVAVYNEAKAENNRVADKATVNNITKLIASGSFVEAQKEINKLRTDSIRKEYQAKLDESIALATAKAEANKQIDALENLSAEEKIAAKEKVSKLTTKSAVEKAVAELVKADNLAHDKDLIDIVTLQIKAKEFEAAAKTIERIRDAETKAKLQKQLEDAQKVAPTIKGTGHVSKIGWQKTVDMNEIIGTTGRKLALEAVKINLADVDMPEGAKKLEGGIEYRAHVRNIGWQKYVSNGAIAGTTGKSLQMEAIQIKLTGELAEKYNVEYRAHVKDIGWQKYVSNGTIAGTTGKSLRMEAVQIRLVEKK
;
A
#
# COMPACT_ATOMS: atom_id res chain seq x y z
N MET A 1 12.66 -4.17 -16.88
CA MET A 1 12.70 -5.65 -17.05
C MET A 1 11.51 -6.02 -17.91
N LYS A 2 11.60 -6.09 -19.25
CA LYS A 2 12.11 -7.19 -20.11
C LYS A 2 11.70 -8.61 -19.67
N SER A 3 10.82 -9.19 -20.50
CA SER A 3 10.78 -10.57 -21.01
C SER A 3 10.27 -11.70 -20.09
N ASN A 4 9.18 -12.35 -20.48
CA ASN A 4 9.33 -13.61 -21.21
C ASN A 4 8.11 -13.98 -22.07
N LYS A 5 8.36 -14.08 -23.38
CA LYS A 5 7.59 -14.85 -24.37
C LYS A 5 8.07 -16.30 -24.35
N ASN A 6 7.18 -17.23 -24.71
CA ASN A 6 7.42 -18.49 -25.45
C ASN A 6 6.11 -19.31 -25.32
N PHE A 7 5.41 -19.82 -26.34
CA PHE A 7 5.76 -20.26 -27.68
C PHE A 7 4.54 -20.12 -28.62
N ARG A 8 4.77 -20.00 -29.92
CA ARG A 8 3.78 -20.16 -30.99
C ARG A 8 4.36 -21.19 -31.97
N LYS A 9 3.48 -22.11 -32.45
CA LYS A 9 3.46 -22.70 -33.80
C LYS A 9 4.66 -23.60 -34.20
N ASP A 10 4.56 -24.72 -34.92
CA ASP A 10 3.61 -25.27 -35.90
C ASP A 10 3.80 -26.82 -36.01
N ASP A 11 2.89 -27.45 -36.75
CA ASP A 11 3.01 -28.71 -37.50
C ASP A 11 3.14 -30.07 -36.78
N LEU A 12 2.08 -30.89 -36.88
CA LEU A 12 2.07 -32.07 -37.77
C LEU A 12 0.68 -32.75 -37.79
N SER A 13 0.39 -33.28 -38.97
CA SER A 13 -0.82 -33.94 -39.44
C SER A 13 -1.28 -35.17 -38.64
N PRO A 14 -2.55 -35.61 -38.81
CA PRO A 14 -3.24 -36.59 -37.97
C PRO A 14 -3.07 -38.03 -38.46
N GLU A 15 -3.62 -38.99 -37.70
CA GLU A 15 -3.69 -40.47 -37.90
C GLU A 15 -2.65 -41.25 -37.05
N SER A 16 -2.93 -42.35 -36.36
CA SER A 16 -4.00 -43.36 -36.31
C SER A 16 -3.91 -44.08 -34.93
N ASN A 17 -4.91 -44.71 -34.30
CA ASN A 17 -5.82 -45.80 -34.67
C ASN A 17 -6.97 -45.81 -33.64
N THR A 18 -8.25 -46.05 -33.94
CA THR A 18 -8.78 -47.28 -34.55
C THR A 18 -10.17 -47.02 -35.19
N LYS A 19 -10.37 -47.63 -36.37
CA LYS A 19 -11.47 -47.55 -37.35
C LYS A 19 -12.87 -47.87 -36.77
N LYS A 20 -14.03 -47.34 -37.22
CA LYS A 20 -14.62 -47.30 -38.60
C LYS A 20 -15.67 -46.15 -38.68
N ILE A 21 -15.56 -45.17 -39.59
CA ILE A 21 -16.10 -45.02 -40.99
C ILE A 21 -17.56 -44.51 -41.11
N TYR A 22 -17.70 -43.52 -42.01
CA TYR A 22 -18.75 -42.54 -42.33
C TYR A 22 -19.82 -42.97 -43.38
N LYS A 23 -20.97 -42.24 -43.35
CA LYS A 23 -21.90 -41.76 -44.42
C LYS A 23 -22.78 -42.68 -45.32
N MET A 24 -24.07 -42.30 -45.35
CA MET A 24 -25.09 -42.23 -46.45
C MET A 24 -25.51 -43.44 -47.34
N TYR A 25 -26.84 -43.68 -47.34
CA TYR A 25 -27.82 -44.14 -48.37
C TYR A 25 -27.70 -45.47 -49.18
N LYS A 26 -28.84 -46.22 -49.09
CA LYS A 26 -29.63 -46.99 -50.12
C LYS A 26 -29.26 -48.42 -50.58
N ARG A 27 -30.20 -49.36 -50.25
CA ARG A 27 -30.75 -50.56 -50.94
C ARG A 27 -29.89 -51.81 -51.32
N LYS A 28 -30.51 -52.96 -50.96
CA LYS A 28 -30.61 -54.29 -51.62
C LYS A 28 -29.45 -55.32 -51.51
N LYS A 29 -29.88 -56.56 -51.27
CA LYS A 29 -29.26 -57.90 -51.50
C LYS A 29 -30.47 -58.86 -51.75
N GLN A 30 -30.53 -59.82 -52.67
CA GLN A 30 -29.65 -60.47 -53.68
C GLN A 30 -30.54 -60.90 -54.89
N TRP A 31 -30.16 -60.80 -56.19
CA TRP A 31 -29.40 -61.72 -57.09
C TRP A 31 -29.87 -63.20 -57.04
N VAL A 32 -30.23 -63.89 -58.14
CA VAL A 32 -29.42 -64.28 -59.32
C VAL A 32 -30.29 -64.40 -60.62
N VAL A 33 -29.61 -64.45 -61.78
CA VAL A 33 -30.02 -64.12 -63.15
C VAL A 33 -30.10 -65.36 -64.07
N ALA A 34 -30.89 -65.23 -65.16
CA ALA A 34 -30.74 -65.80 -66.52
C ALA A 34 -31.45 -67.13 -66.87
N PRO A 35 -31.73 -67.43 -68.16
CA PRO A 35 -32.35 -66.57 -69.21
C PRO A 35 -33.25 -67.30 -70.27
N VAL A 36 -34.09 -66.52 -71.00
CA VAL A 36 -34.37 -66.52 -72.48
C VAL A 36 -35.28 -67.58 -73.19
N VAL A 37 -36.00 -67.07 -74.21
CA VAL A 37 -36.83 -67.64 -75.34
C VAL A 37 -38.35 -67.73 -75.06
N LEU A 38 -39.24 -66.86 -75.59
CA LEU A 38 -39.78 -66.63 -76.95
C LEU A 38 -40.79 -67.71 -77.44
N GLY A 39 -42.03 -67.29 -77.75
CA GLY A 39 -43.00 -68.10 -78.51
C GLY A 39 -44.40 -67.49 -78.59
N LEU A 40 -44.74 -66.98 -79.78
CA LEU A 40 -46.07 -66.55 -80.23
C LEU A 40 -46.81 -67.71 -80.92
N LEU A 41 -48.16 -67.60 -80.95
CA LEU A 41 -49.11 -68.04 -82.00
C LEU A 41 -49.65 -69.49 -82.10
N LEU A 42 -50.99 -69.52 -82.29
CA LEU A 42 -51.82 -70.34 -83.21
C LEU A 42 -52.28 -71.78 -82.85
N ASN A 43 -53.61 -71.88 -82.66
CA ASN A 43 -54.61 -72.82 -83.22
C ASN A 43 -54.26 -74.32 -83.43
N ALA A 44 -55.18 -75.22 -83.01
CA ALA A 44 -56.24 -75.80 -83.88
C ALA A 44 -56.81 -77.16 -83.38
N LEU A 45 -58.11 -77.37 -83.68
CA LEU A 45 -58.83 -78.65 -83.93
C LEU A 45 -59.38 -79.46 -82.74
N SER A 46 -60.65 -79.16 -82.39
CA SER A 46 -61.92 -79.94 -82.59
C SER A 46 -61.83 -81.50 -82.73
N PRO A 47 -62.89 -82.30 -82.47
CA PRO A 47 -64.19 -82.22 -83.17
C PRO A 47 -65.45 -82.49 -82.30
N VAL A 48 -66.56 -81.79 -82.59
CA VAL A 48 -67.79 -82.33 -83.24
C VAL A 48 -68.62 -83.16 -82.25
N ALA A 49 -69.85 -82.81 -81.89
CA ALA A 49 -71.07 -82.83 -82.71
C ALA A 49 -72.22 -82.56 -81.69
N VAL A 50 -73.42 -82.07 -81.95
CA VAL A 50 -74.20 -81.97 -83.19
C VAL A 50 -75.55 -81.33 -82.81
N LEU A 51 -76.12 -80.57 -83.77
CA LEU A 51 -77.57 -80.35 -84.09
C LEU A 51 -78.49 -79.90 -82.95
N ALA A 52 -79.25 -78.81 -83.03
CA ALA A 52 -80.21 -78.31 -84.03
C ALA A 52 -81.48 -78.03 -83.19
N VAL A 53 -81.99 -76.80 -83.22
CA VAL A 53 -83.26 -76.48 -83.91
C VAL A 53 -84.34 -77.53 -83.66
N SER A 54 -85.31 -77.18 -82.81
CA SER A 54 -86.65 -76.91 -83.33
C SER A 54 -87.50 -76.26 -82.23
N ASP A 55 -88.12 -75.16 -82.62
CA ASP A 55 -89.35 -74.64 -82.04
C ASP A 55 -90.38 -75.74 -81.76
N ALA A 56 -91.13 -75.56 -80.68
CA ALA A 56 -92.58 -75.72 -80.58
C ALA A 56 -92.92 -75.58 -79.09
N GLU A 57 -93.38 -74.39 -78.69
CA GLU A 57 -94.81 -74.13 -78.46
C GLU A 57 -95.33 -74.91 -77.23
N GLN A 58 -95.44 -74.23 -76.09
CA GLN A 58 -96.60 -73.43 -75.68
C GLN A 58 -97.69 -74.33 -75.08
N THR A 59 -97.78 -74.36 -73.75
CA THR A 59 -98.97 -73.92 -72.99
C THR A 59 -98.70 -73.95 -71.47
N ASP A 60 -98.52 -72.77 -70.89
CA ASP A 60 -99.40 -72.13 -69.89
C ASP A 60 -100.32 -73.03 -69.03
N ALA A 61 -100.58 -72.77 -67.74
CA ALA A 61 -100.17 -71.68 -66.87
C ALA A 61 -100.62 -71.97 -65.41
N ILE A 62 -100.21 -71.05 -64.53
CA ILE A 62 -100.81 -70.58 -63.26
C ILE A 62 -100.08 -71.01 -61.98
N ALA A 63 -99.18 -70.13 -61.51
CA ALA A 63 -99.03 -69.70 -60.09
C ALA A 63 -97.96 -68.60 -59.96
N ALA A 64 -98.34 -67.32 -60.01
CA ALA A 64 -97.43 -66.20 -59.76
C ALA A 64 -98.11 -65.07 -58.97
N GLN A 65 -98.25 -65.24 -57.65
CA GLN A 65 -98.46 -64.12 -56.73
C GLN A 65 -98.02 -64.40 -55.27
N ALA A 66 -96.98 -65.24 -55.07
CA ALA A 66 -96.39 -65.51 -53.75
C ALA A 66 -94.84 -65.49 -53.73
N ARG A 67 -94.18 -65.01 -54.79
CA ARG A 67 -92.69 -64.90 -54.87
C ARG A 67 -92.14 -63.46 -55.02
N ALA A 68 -92.99 -62.43 -54.98
CA ALA A 68 -92.55 -61.04 -55.18
C ALA A 68 -92.10 -60.32 -53.89
N VAL A 69 -92.51 -60.77 -52.69
CA VAL A 69 -92.23 -60.05 -51.42
C VAL A 69 -90.87 -60.45 -50.78
N ASP A 70 -90.40 -61.69 -50.98
CA ASP A 70 -89.11 -62.17 -50.42
C ASP A 70 -87.88 -61.68 -51.20
N ASN A 71 -88.03 -61.32 -52.49
CA ASN A 71 -86.90 -60.87 -53.32
C ASN A 71 -86.53 -59.39 -53.07
N GLU A 72 -87.51 -58.53 -52.77
CA GLU A 72 -87.26 -57.10 -52.51
C GLU A 72 -86.52 -56.85 -51.17
N LEU A 73 -86.77 -57.66 -50.13
CA LEU A 73 -86.05 -57.55 -48.85
C LEU A 73 -84.60 -58.00 -48.95
N LEU A 74 -84.35 -59.09 -49.69
CA LEU A 74 -82.99 -59.59 -49.95
C LEU A 74 -82.15 -58.59 -50.75
N GLU A 75 -82.75 -58.00 -51.78
CA GLU A 75 -82.12 -56.98 -52.62
C GLU A 75 -81.82 -55.69 -51.81
N LEU A 76 -82.70 -55.32 -50.87
CA LEU A 76 -82.47 -54.19 -49.96
C LEU A 76 -81.35 -54.45 -48.95
N ILE A 77 -81.25 -55.67 -48.40
CA ILE A 77 -80.15 -56.07 -47.49
C ILE A 77 -78.80 -56.03 -48.22
N GLU A 78 -78.74 -56.50 -49.46
CA GLU A 78 -77.53 -56.48 -50.28
C GLU A 78 -77.10 -55.05 -50.65
N GLN A 79 -78.07 -54.18 -50.97
CA GLN A 79 -77.83 -52.76 -51.22
C GLN A 79 -77.37 -52.02 -49.95
N ALA A 80 -78.00 -52.25 -48.80
CA ALA A 80 -77.61 -51.65 -47.53
C ALA A 80 -76.21 -52.13 -47.08
N THR A 81 -75.89 -53.40 -47.28
CA THR A 81 -74.55 -53.97 -47.04
C THR A 81 -73.50 -53.28 -47.91
N THR A 82 -73.80 -53.09 -49.21
CA THR A 82 -72.91 -52.39 -50.15
C THR A 82 -72.69 -50.94 -49.71
N ASN A 83 -73.75 -50.25 -49.31
CA ASN A 83 -73.70 -48.87 -48.84
C ASN A 83 -72.87 -48.72 -47.56
N ILE A 84 -73.04 -49.61 -46.56
CA ILE A 84 -72.25 -49.59 -45.32
C ILE A 84 -70.77 -49.84 -45.61
N ASN A 85 -70.47 -50.81 -46.49
CA ASN A 85 -69.09 -51.09 -46.86
C ASN A 85 -68.42 -49.91 -47.58
N ALA A 86 -69.19 -49.10 -48.31
CA ALA A 86 -68.73 -47.90 -49.01
C ALA A 86 -68.49 -46.68 -48.09
N LEU A 87 -68.93 -46.70 -46.83
CA LEU A 87 -68.69 -45.62 -45.86
C LEU A 87 -67.20 -45.44 -45.58
N VAL A 88 -66.71 -44.22 -45.47
CA VAL A 88 -65.25 -43.99 -45.53
C VAL A 88 -64.62 -43.83 -44.15
N SER A 89 -65.37 -43.35 -43.18
CA SER A 89 -64.89 -42.97 -41.85
C SER A 89 -65.12 -44.05 -40.80
N LEU A 90 -66.05 -44.98 -41.02
CA LEU A 90 -66.20 -46.16 -40.15
C LEU A 90 -65.02 -47.13 -40.25
N THR A 91 -64.62 -47.68 -39.10
CA THR A 91 -63.61 -48.74 -39.05
C THR A 91 -64.13 -50.05 -39.67
N PRO A 92 -63.24 -50.93 -40.17
CA PRO A 92 -63.64 -52.25 -40.68
C PRO A 92 -64.49 -53.05 -39.69
N GLU A 93 -64.21 -52.94 -38.39
CA GLU A 93 -64.93 -53.61 -37.31
C GLU A 93 -66.34 -53.03 -37.11
N ALA A 94 -66.48 -51.70 -37.15
CA ALA A 94 -67.76 -51.03 -37.05
C ALA A 94 -68.65 -51.35 -38.27
N LYS A 95 -68.07 -51.33 -39.48
CA LYS A 95 -68.76 -51.75 -40.72
C LYS A 95 -69.26 -53.19 -40.63
N ALA A 96 -68.40 -54.11 -40.19
CA ALA A 96 -68.79 -55.52 -40.05
C ALA A 96 -69.95 -55.71 -39.06
N THR A 97 -70.00 -54.90 -38.00
CA THR A 97 -71.09 -54.91 -37.01
C THR A 97 -72.40 -54.44 -37.65
N TYR A 98 -72.42 -53.28 -38.29
CA TYR A 98 -73.63 -52.77 -38.94
C TYR A 98 -74.10 -53.64 -40.12
N VAL A 99 -73.17 -54.23 -40.88
CA VAL A 99 -73.51 -55.21 -41.94
C VAL A 99 -74.16 -56.44 -41.32
N ALA A 100 -73.63 -56.96 -40.22
CA ALA A 100 -74.22 -58.11 -39.53
C ALA A 100 -75.61 -57.80 -38.96
N ASP A 101 -75.86 -56.58 -38.49
CA ASP A 101 -77.15 -56.16 -37.95
C ASP A 101 -78.19 -55.91 -39.06
N VAL A 102 -77.77 -55.38 -40.20
CA VAL A 102 -78.58 -55.30 -41.43
C VAL A 102 -78.94 -56.70 -41.95
N GLN A 103 -78.00 -57.65 -41.97
CA GLN A 103 -78.24 -59.02 -42.45
C GLN A 103 -79.18 -59.84 -41.55
N LYS A 104 -79.32 -59.47 -40.27
CA LYS A 104 -80.24 -60.12 -39.31
C LYS A 104 -81.65 -59.51 -39.31
N SER A 105 -81.87 -58.43 -40.06
CA SER A 105 -83.14 -57.71 -40.07
C SER A 105 -84.21 -58.51 -40.81
N ASP A 106 -85.39 -58.64 -40.19
CA ASP A 106 -86.54 -59.43 -40.67
C ASP A 106 -87.62 -58.56 -41.37
N THR A 107 -87.45 -57.24 -41.38
CA THR A 107 -88.33 -56.28 -42.08
C THR A 107 -87.53 -55.18 -42.77
N LYS A 108 -88.14 -54.54 -43.78
CA LYS A 108 -87.56 -53.40 -44.51
C LYS A 108 -87.25 -52.22 -43.60
N GLU A 109 -88.10 -51.94 -42.61
CA GLU A 109 -87.94 -50.82 -41.69
C GLU A 109 -86.70 -50.99 -40.79
N LYS A 110 -86.39 -52.22 -40.35
CA LYS A 110 -85.19 -52.48 -39.53
C LYS A 110 -83.89 -52.38 -40.33
N VAL A 111 -83.90 -52.83 -41.59
CA VAL A 111 -82.76 -52.65 -42.51
C VAL A 111 -82.47 -51.16 -42.71
N GLU A 112 -83.50 -50.34 -42.91
CA GLU A 112 -83.35 -48.89 -43.04
C GLU A 112 -82.89 -48.21 -41.75
N GLU A 113 -83.36 -48.64 -40.57
CA GLU A 113 -82.95 -48.10 -39.27
C GLU A 113 -81.45 -48.33 -39.00
N GLU A 114 -80.95 -49.55 -39.24
CA GLU A 114 -79.54 -49.89 -39.05
C GLU A 114 -78.62 -49.22 -40.07
N LEU A 115 -79.07 -49.07 -41.32
CA LEU A 115 -78.35 -48.31 -42.33
C LEU A 115 -78.23 -46.82 -41.95
N LEU A 116 -79.30 -46.20 -41.42
CA LEU A 116 -79.28 -44.83 -40.92
C LEU A 116 -78.35 -44.67 -39.71
N LYS A 117 -78.27 -45.65 -38.80
CA LYS A 117 -77.30 -45.66 -37.69
C LYS A 117 -75.87 -45.68 -38.20
N ALA A 118 -75.55 -46.54 -39.17
CA ALA A 118 -74.24 -46.61 -39.79
C ALA A 118 -73.84 -45.27 -40.45
N TYR A 119 -74.77 -44.63 -41.16
CA TYR A 119 -74.53 -43.30 -41.77
C TYR A 119 -74.25 -42.20 -40.74
N ARG A 120 -74.97 -42.18 -39.62
CA ARG A 120 -74.75 -41.19 -38.55
C ARG A 120 -73.41 -41.42 -37.85
N GLU A 121 -73.02 -42.68 -37.64
CA GLU A 121 -71.75 -43.02 -37.01
C GLU A 121 -70.55 -42.70 -37.94
N ASP A 122 -70.68 -42.89 -39.26
CA ASP A 122 -69.67 -42.47 -40.23
C ASP A 122 -69.38 -40.97 -40.16
N ILE A 123 -70.43 -40.14 -40.07
CA ILE A 123 -70.28 -38.70 -39.87
C ILE A 123 -69.70 -38.35 -38.51
N ALA A 124 -70.12 -39.03 -37.44
CA ALA A 124 -69.57 -38.82 -36.11
C ALA A 124 -68.05 -39.07 -36.09
N GLU A 125 -67.58 -40.10 -36.78
CA GLU A 125 -66.16 -40.42 -36.87
C GLU A 125 -65.40 -39.45 -37.80
N ALA A 126 -66.00 -39.05 -38.93
CA ALA A 126 -65.44 -38.04 -39.82
C ALA A 126 -65.18 -36.70 -39.10
N VAL A 127 -66.13 -36.30 -38.24
CA VAL A 127 -66.03 -35.08 -37.43
C VAL A 127 -64.90 -35.15 -36.40
N LYS A 128 -64.73 -36.27 -35.69
CA LYS A 128 -63.64 -36.46 -34.71
C LYS A 128 -62.26 -36.33 -35.36
N VAL A 129 -62.09 -36.91 -36.55
CA VAL A 129 -60.83 -36.84 -37.30
C VAL A 129 -60.48 -35.39 -37.67
N VAL A 130 -61.48 -34.58 -38.03
CA VAL A 130 -61.28 -33.16 -38.35
C VAL A 130 -60.90 -32.37 -37.10
N ASP A 131 -61.59 -32.55 -35.97
CA ASP A 131 -61.27 -31.87 -34.72
C ASP A 131 -59.82 -32.14 -34.28
N ALA A 132 -59.44 -33.42 -34.21
CA ALA A 132 -58.10 -33.85 -33.82
C ALA A 132 -57.01 -33.26 -34.74
N LEU A 133 -57.27 -33.18 -36.05
CA LEU A 133 -56.34 -32.60 -37.01
C LEU A 133 -56.06 -31.12 -36.72
N TYR A 134 -57.09 -30.30 -36.50
CA TYR A 134 -56.90 -28.86 -36.24
C TYR A 134 -56.33 -28.58 -34.84
N VAL A 135 -56.71 -29.35 -33.82
CA VAL A 135 -56.10 -29.28 -32.49
C VAL A 135 -54.59 -29.57 -32.58
N SER A 136 -54.19 -30.60 -33.34
CA SER A 136 -52.76 -30.95 -33.52
C SER A 136 -51.96 -29.86 -34.24
N LYS A 137 -52.58 -29.13 -35.19
CA LYS A 137 -51.93 -28.00 -35.89
C LYS A 137 -51.57 -26.87 -34.92
N ILE A 138 -52.39 -26.61 -33.92
CA ILE A 138 -52.14 -25.58 -32.89
C ILE A 138 -51.18 -26.08 -31.81
N ASP A 139 -51.34 -27.33 -31.36
CA ASP A 139 -50.46 -27.91 -30.34
C ASP A 139 -49.00 -27.96 -30.79
N GLY A 140 -48.77 -28.21 -32.09
CA GLY A 140 -47.45 -28.19 -32.72
C GLY A 140 -46.76 -26.83 -32.77
N LEU A 141 -47.44 -25.73 -32.43
CA LEU A 141 -46.85 -24.38 -32.44
C LEU A 141 -46.13 -24.10 -31.11
N THR A 142 -44.81 -24.22 -31.08
CA THR A 142 -44.02 -24.27 -29.83
C THR A 142 -43.85 -22.92 -29.11
N SER A 143 -44.05 -21.80 -29.80
CA SER A 143 -43.76 -20.45 -29.29
C SER A 143 -45.00 -19.71 -28.77
N LEU A 144 -46.20 -20.24 -28.98
CA LEU A 144 -47.42 -19.72 -28.33
C LEU A 144 -47.50 -20.21 -26.88
N SER A 145 -47.96 -19.34 -25.99
CA SER A 145 -48.27 -19.70 -24.61
C SER A 145 -49.46 -20.66 -24.51
N THR A 146 -49.59 -21.35 -23.38
CA THR A 146 -50.72 -22.25 -23.11
C THR A 146 -52.07 -21.53 -23.27
N VAL A 147 -52.16 -20.27 -22.81
CA VAL A 147 -53.37 -19.44 -22.91
C VAL A 147 -53.68 -19.11 -24.38
N GLN A 148 -52.67 -18.75 -25.17
CA GLN A 148 -52.83 -18.45 -26.59
C GLN A 148 -53.25 -19.68 -27.40
N LYS A 149 -52.67 -20.85 -27.09
CA LYS A 149 -53.07 -22.13 -27.72
C LYS A 149 -54.51 -22.47 -27.42
N GLU A 150 -54.94 -22.31 -26.17
CA GLU A 150 -56.31 -22.63 -25.77
C GLU A 150 -57.33 -21.68 -26.41
N ALA A 151 -57.01 -20.38 -26.47
CA ALA A 151 -57.82 -19.40 -27.19
C ALA A 151 -57.92 -19.73 -28.68
N ALA A 152 -56.81 -20.12 -29.33
CA ALA A 152 -56.80 -20.51 -30.73
C ALA A 152 -57.62 -21.78 -31.00
N LYS A 153 -57.50 -22.81 -30.15
CA LYS A 153 -58.32 -24.04 -30.25
C LYS A 153 -59.81 -23.74 -30.12
N ASN A 154 -60.19 -22.90 -29.15
CA ASN A 154 -61.59 -22.51 -28.97
C ASN A 154 -62.15 -21.73 -30.17
N ALA A 155 -61.37 -20.79 -30.71
CA ALA A 155 -61.75 -20.04 -31.90
C ALA A 155 -61.91 -20.96 -33.13
N ILE A 156 -61.00 -21.92 -33.31
CA ILE A 156 -61.05 -22.90 -34.40
C ILE A 156 -62.22 -23.87 -34.22
N SER A 157 -62.47 -24.37 -33.01
CA SER A 157 -63.62 -25.24 -32.71
C SER A 157 -64.94 -24.52 -33.03
N THR A 158 -65.04 -23.24 -32.65
CA THR A 158 -66.19 -22.38 -32.99
C THR A 158 -66.34 -22.21 -34.50
N ALA A 159 -65.25 -21.98 -35.23
CA ALA A 159 -65.26 -21.84 -36.69
C ALA A 159 -65.64 -23.15 -37.41
N LEU A 160 -65.20 -24.31 -36.89
CA LEU A 160 -65.51 -25.61 -37.45
C LEU A 160 -66.99 -26.01 -37.22
N ALA A 161 -67.59 -25.56 -36.11
CA ALA A 161 -69.00 -25.77 -35.73
C ALA A 161 -69.46 -27.25 -35.87
N LEU A 162 -68.59 -28.17 -35.47
CA LEU A 162 -68.70 -29.60 -35.73
C LEU A 162 -69.95 -30.26 -35.10
N ASP A 163 -70.31 -29.87 -33.88
CA ASP A 163 -71.50 -30.39 -33.20
C ASP A 163 -72.79 -29.95 -33.90
N SER A 164 -72.83 -28.73 -34.41
CA SER A 164 -73.97 -28.19 -35.16
C SER A 164 -74.16 -28.94 -36.49
N LEU A 165 -73.05 -29.17 -37.21
CA LEU A 165 -73.03 -29.97 -38.44
C LEU A 165 -73.50 -31.41 -38.20
N LYS A 166 -72.97 -32.05 -37.15
CA LYS A 166 -73.37 -33.40 -36.74
C LYS A 166 -74.87 -33.46 -36.39
N SER A 167 -75.38 -32.48 -35.65
CA SER A 167 -76.80 -32.41 -35.29
C SER A 167 -77.71 -32.22 -36.51
N THR A 168 -77.30 -31.39 -37.47
CA THR A 168 -78.07 -31.19 -38.72
C THR A 168 -78.07 -32.46 -39.57
N PHE A 169 -76.94 -33.16 -39.65
CA PHE A 169 -76.87 -34.43 -40.38
C PHE A 169 -77.73 -35.52 -39.73
N ASN A 170 -77.74 -35.61 -38.40
CA ASN A 170 -78.51 -36.61 -37.67
C ASN A 170 -80.04 -36.51 -37.85
N ALA A 171 -80.55 -35.38 -38.37
CA ALA A 171 -81.97 -35.19 -38.70
C ALA A 171 -82.44 -35.99 -39.93
N ILE A 172 -81.54 -36.73 -40.61
CA ILE A 172 -81.91 -37.67 -41.67
C ILE A 172 -82.90 -38.73 -41.14
N ALA A 173 -84.05 -38.85 -41.81
CA ALA A 173 -85.12 -39.78 -41.45
C ALA A 173 -85.33 -40.90 -42.49
N ASP A 174 -84.75 -40.74 -43.68
CA ASP A 174 -84.89 -41.65 -44.82
C ASP A 174 -83.52 -41.93 -45.45
N SER A 175 -83.16 -43.21 -45.54
CA SER A 175 -81.85 -43.66 -46.03
C SER A 175 -81.58 -43.31 -47.49
N THR A 176 -82.63 -43.11 -48.31
CA THR A 176 -82.50 -42.73 -49.73
C THR A 176 -82.01 -41.30 -49.92
N THR A 177 -82.13 -40.45 -48.88
CA THR A 177 -81.71 -39.05 -48.90
C THR A 177 -80.28 -38.82 -48.39
N TYR A 178 -79.55 -39.90 -48.06
CA TYR A 178 -78.19 -39.84 -47.54
C TYR A 178 -77.24 -39.04 -48.43
N SER A 179 -77.27 -39.25 -49.75
CA SER A 179 -76.39 -38.53 -50.68
C SER A 179 -76.58 -37.02 -50.59
N THR A 180 -77.84 -36.56 -50.50
CA THR A 180 -78.19 -35.14 -50.40
C THR A 180 -77.75 -34.53 -49.07
N PHE A 181 -77.98 -35.23 -47.96
CA PHE A 181 -77.53 -34.79 -46.63
C PHE A 181 -76.01 -34.80 -46.49
N LYS A 182 -75.34 -35.81 -47.07
CA LYS A 182 -73.88 -35.93 -47.07
C LYS A 182 -73.23 -34.84 -47.90
N GLU A 183 -73.77 -34.56 -49.08
CA GLU A 183 -73.30 -33.46 -49.92
C GLU A 183 -73.48 -32.09 -49.24
N ALA A 184 -74.62 -31.85 -48.58
CA ALA A 184 -74.85 -30.64 -47.80
C ALA A 184 -73.89 -30.51 -46.60
N PHE A 185 -73.66 -31.60 -45.87
CA PHE A 185 -72.69 -31.67 -44.77
C PHE A 185 -71.27 -31.38 -45.26
N ASP A 186 -70.83 -32.05 -46.33
CA ASP A 186 -69.47 -31.89 -46.87
C ASP A 186 -69.23 -30.47 -47.39
N LYS A 187 -70.24 -29.89 -48.06
CA LYS A 187 -70.17 -28.50 -48.56
C LYS A 187 -70.07 -27.50 -47.42
N GLN A 188 -70.81 -27.68 -46.34
CA GLN A 188 -70.74 -26.78 -45.20
C GLN A 188 -69.46 -26.99 -44.37
N LEU A 189 -69.02 -28.24 -44.20
CA LEU A 189 -67.75 -28.58 -43.55
C LEU A 189 -66.55 -27.99 -44.31
N ALA A 190 -66.57 -27.99 -45.64
CA ALA A 190 -65.53 -27.35 -46.46
C ALA A 190 -65.42 -25.84 -46.19
N LYS A 191 -66.56 -25.13 -46.14
CA LYS A 191 -66.59 -23.70 -45.78
C LYS A 191 -66.07 -23.44 -44.37
N ASN A 192 -66.49 -24.26 -43.41
CA ASN A 192 -66.05 -24.12 -42.02
C ASN A 192 -64.53 -24.39 -41.88
N LYS A 193 -63.98 -25.33 -42.66
CA LYS A 193 -62.53 -25.59 -42.74
C LYS A 193 -61.74 -24.42 -43.30
N GLU A 194 -62.26 -23.70 -44.31
CA GLU A 194 -61.61 -22.48 -44.83
C GLU A 194 -61.46 -21.41 -43.74
N ALA A 195 -62.51 -21.17 -42.95
CA ALA A 195 -62.46 -20.23 -41.82
C ALA A 195 -61.46 -20.70 -40.73
N ALA A 196 -61.45 -21.99 -40.42
CA ALA A 196 -60.50 -22.57 -39.47
C ALA A 196 -59.04 -22.51 -39.96
N ASP A 197 -58.79 -22.71 -41.26
CA ASP A 197 -57.44 -22.65 -41.84
C ASP A 197 -56.86 -21.23 -41.83
N ILE A 198 -57.69 -20.19 -41.94
CA ILE A 198 -57.27 -18.79 -41.74
C ILE A 198 -56.75 -18.59 -40.31
N LEU A 199 -57.52 -19.03 -39.31
CA LEU A 199 -57.12 -18.93 -37.91
C LEU A 199 -55.84 -19.71 -37.61
N VAL A 200 -55.67 -20.91 -38.20
CA VAL A 200 -54.42 -21.66 -38.09
C VAL A 200 -53.25 -20.86 -38.69
N LYS A 201 -53.43 -20.26 -39.87
CA LYS A 201 -52.39 -19.46 -40.52
C LYS A 201 -51.97 -18.26 -39.68
N GLU A 202 -52.94 -17.53 -39.11
CA GLU A 202 -52.66 -16.40 -38.21
C GLU A 202 -51.85 -16.84 -36.97
N ASN A 203 -52.17 -17.99 -36.40
CA ASN A 203 -51.42 -18.54 -35.26
C ASN A 203 -50.03 -19.06 -35.64
N VAL A 204 -49.86 -19.61 -36.86
CA VAL A 204 -48.54 -19.98 -37.40
C VAL A 204 -47.66 -18.74 -37.58
N GLU A 205 -48.22 -17.65 -38.10
CA GLU A 205 -47.51 -16.37 -38.28
C GLU A 205 -47.14 -15.74 -36.92
N LEU A 206 -48.05 -15.75 -35.95
CA LEU A 206 -47.80 -15.31 -34.58
C LEU A 206 -46.71 -16.16 -33.90
N ASN A 207 -46.74 -17.48 -34.07
CA ASN A 207 -45.73 -18.40 -33.56
C ASN A 207 -44.33 -18.09 -34.10
N ALA A 208 -44.23 -17.79 -35.41
CA ALA A 208 -42.98 -17.39 -36.03
C ALA A 208 -42.47 -16.05 -35.49
N ALA A 209 -43.36 -15.06 -35.30
CA ALA A 209 -43.00 -13.76 -34.73
C ALA A 209 -42.48 -13.86 -33.29
N LEU A 210 -43.06 -14.73 -32.47
CA LEU A 210 -42.67 -14.96 -31.08
C LEU A 210 -41.37 -15.76 -30.94
N ALA A 211 -41.05 -16.65 -31.89
CA ALA A 211 -39.82 -17.46 -31.86
C ALA A 211 -38.53 -16.63 -31.92
N ASP A 212 -38.55 -15.49 -32.63
CA ASP A 212 -37.38 -14.61 -32.78
C ASP A 212 -37.25 -13.56 -31.66
N LEU A 213 -38.27 -13.42 -30.81
CA LEU A 213 -38.35 -12.38 -29.79
C LEU A 213 -37.26 -12.51 -28.69
N PRO A 214 -36.92 -13.70 -28.16
CA PRO A 214 -35.86 -13.83 -27.15
C PRO A 214 -34.48 -13.38 -27.64
N LYS A 215 -34.16 -13.69 -28.90
CA LYS A 215 -32.92 -13.24 -29.54
C LYS A 215 -32.90 -11.71 -29.69
N TYR A 216 -34.02 -11.14 -30.11
CA TYR A 216 -34.16 -9.68 -30.25
C TYR A 216 -34.03 -8.96 -28.90
N LYS A 217 -34.64 -9.49 -27.84
CA LYS A 217 -34.48 -8.96 -26.46
C LYS A 217 -33.02 -8.93 -26.04
N ALA A 218 -32.26 -10.00 -26.29
CA ALA A 218 -30.84 -10.07 -25.96
C ALA A 218 -30.00 -9.04 -26.74
N GLU A 219 -30.28 -8.86 -28.03
CA GLU A 219 -29.61 -7.85 -28.87
C GLU A 219 -29.87 -6.42 -28.36
N GLN A 220 -31.10 -6.10 -27.97
CA GLN A 220 -31.45 -4.75 -27.48
C GLN A 220 -30.93 -4.45 -26.07
N LYS A 221 -30.82 -5.47 -25.19
CA LYS A 221 -30.12 -5.32 -23.90
C LYS A 221 -28.65 -4.96 -24.08
N ASN A 222 -27.98 -5.48 -25.11
CA ASN A 222 -26.61 -5.09 -25.43
C ASN A 222 -26.53 -3.62 -25.87
N VAL A 223 -27.52 -3.10 -26.60
CA VAL A 223 -27.58 -1.66 -26.94
C VAL A 223 -27.65 -0.81 -25.68
N ILE A 224 -28.54 -1.14 -24.73
CA ILE A 224 -28.65 -0.42 -23.46
C ILE A 224 -27.38 -0.55 -22.59
N SER A 225 -26.69 -1.71 -22.64
CA SER A 225 -25.42 -1.90 -21.93
C SER A 225 -24.35 -0.88 -22.32
N SER A 226 -24.37 -0.44 -23.58
CA SER A 226 -23.39 0.48 -24.16
C SER A 226 -23.65 1.97 -23.85
N LEU A 227 -24.79 2.31 -23.24
CA LEU A 227 -25.11 3.69 -22.87
C LEU A 227 -24.28 4.12 -21.64
N SER A 228 -23.51 5.20 -21.80
CA SER A 228 -22.42 5.58 -20.88
C SER A 228 -22.88 6.32 -19.62
N GLN A 229 -24.02 7.03 -19.68
CA GLN A 229 -24.52 7.86 -18.58
C GLN A 229 -25.66 7.23 -17.77
N LEU A 230 -26.10 6.03 -18.18
CA LEU A 230 -27.05 5.27 -17.38
C LEU A 230 -26.29 4.47 -16.33
N GLN A 231 -26.75 4.55 -15.09
CA GLN A 231 -26.28 3.71 -14.00
C GLN A 231 -26.69 2.26 -14.23
N GLU A 232 -25.95 1.33 -13.61
CA GLU A 232 -26.20 -0.09 -13.81
C GLU A 232 -27.62 -0.51 -13.41
N ILE A 233 -28.22 0.14 -12.40
CA ILE A 233 -29.61 -0.11 -12.04
C ILE A 233 -30.62 0.38 -13.08
N GLU A 234 -30.36 1.52 -13.70
CA GLU A 234 -31.25 2.06 -14.72
C GLU A 234 -31.22 1.14 -15.94
N LYS A 235 -30.03 0.62 -16.29
CA LYS A 235 -29.86 -0.43 -17.29
C LYS A 235 -30.65 -1.69 -16.93
N GLN A 236 -30.57 -2.14 -15.67
CA GLN A 236 -31.35 -3.30 -15.19
C GLN A 236 -32.87 -3.07 -15.21
N ASN A 237 -33.33 -1.84 -14.93
CA ASN A 237 -34.74 -1.49 -15.05
C ASN A 237 -35.20 -1.62 -16.50
N PHE A 238 -34.45 -1.05 -17.45
CA PHE A 238 -34.76 -1.22 -18.86
C PHE A 238 -34.63 -2.68 -19.33
N TYR A 239 -33.70 -3.48 -18.79
CA TYR A 239 -33.63 -4.92 -19.07
C TYR A 239 -34.87 -5.66 -18.60
N THR A 240 -35.39 -5.30 -17.43
CA THR A 240 -36.62 -5.86 -16.87
C THR A 240 -37.83 -5.49 -17.73
N GLU A 241 -37.90 -4.25 -18.20
CA GLU A 241 -38.95 -3.81 -19.12
C GLU A 241 -38.85 -4.54 -20.48
N ILE A 242 -37.64 -4.73 -21.02
CA ILE A 242 -37.41 -5.51 -22.25
C ILE A 242 -37.83 -6.97 -22.05
N ASP A 243 -37.58 -7.57 -20.88
CA ASP A 243 -38.02 -8.95 -20.60
C ASP A 243 -39.53 -9.08 -20.54
N LYS A 244 -40.24 -8.06 -20.04
CA LYS A 244 -41.70 -8.01 -19.97
C LYS A 244 -42.38 -7.71 -21.30
N ALA A 245 -41.68 -7.13 -22.28
CA ALA A 245 -42.26 -6.76 -23.56
C ALA A 245 -42.74 -7.96 -24.39
N GLU A 246 -43.96 -7.88 -24.93
CA GLU A 246 -44.60 -8.99 -25.65
C GLU A 246 -44.33 -9.00 -27.16
N ASP A 247 -43.85 -7.87 -27.71
CA ASP A 247 -43.53 -7.70 -29.12
C ASP A 247 -42.30 -6.79 -29.35
N LYS A 248 -41.83 -6.70 -30.60
CA LYS A 248 -40.65 -5.91 -30.98
C LYS A 248 -40.87 -4.39 -30.87
N GLY A 249 -42.08 -3.90 -31.12
CA GLY A 249 -42.39 -2.47 -31.07
C GLY A 249 -42.31 -1.91 -29.64
N ALA A 250 -42.78 -2.69 -28.66
CA ALA A 250 -42.63 -2.34 -27.23
C ALA A 250 -41.15 -2.27 -26.82
N ILE A 251 -40.31 -3.22 -27.29
CA ILE A 251 -38.86 -3.22 -27.04
C ILE A 251 -38.19 -1.98 -27.65
N ASP A 252 -38.53 -1.63 -28.90
CA ASP A 252 -37.95 -0.47 -29.58
C ASP A 252 -38.31 0.86 -28.89
N GLY A 253 -39.53 0.96 -28.35
CA GLY A 253 -39.96 2.09 -27.53
C GLY A 253 -39.11 2.26 -26.27
N ILE A 254 -38.84 1.17 -25.54
CA ILE A 254 -38.01 1.15 -24.33
C ILE A 254 -36.57 1.59 -24.66
N VAL A 255 -35.97 1.02 -25.71
CA VAL A 255 -34.60 1.36 -26.13
C VAL A 255 -34.48 2.82 -26.58
N THR A 256 -35.51 3.34 -27.26
CA THR A 256 -35.57 4.75 -27.68
C THR A 256 -35.64 5.67 -26.47
N GLY A 257 -36.45 5.34 -25.46
CA GLY A 257 -36.51 6.07 -24.19
C GLY A 257 -35.15 6.09 -23.46
N ALA A 258 -34.51 4.92 -23.34
CA ALA A 258 -33.19 4.80 -22.71
C ALA A 258 -32.11 5.65 -23.41
N LYS A 259 -32.12 5.68 -24.76
CA LYS A 259 -31.20 6.52 -25.55
C LYS A 259 -31.45 8.01 -25.31
N ALA A 260 -32.71 8.44 -25.31
CA ALA A 260 -33.07 9.84 -25.09
C ALA A 260 -32.67 10.31 -23.67
N GLU A 261 -32.87 9.47 -22.66
CA GLU A 261 -32.47 9.76 -21.29
C GLU A 261 -30.94 9.86 -21.15
N ASN A 262 -30.20 8.92 -21.75
CA ASN A 262 -28.74 8.96 -21.80
C ASN A 262 -28.24 10.25 -22.47
N GLU A 263 -28.84 10.65 -23.60
CA GLU A 263 -28.48 11.87 -24.33
C GLU A 263 -28.76 13.15 -23.53
N ALA A 264 -29.90 13.22 -22.83
CA ALA A 264 -30.22 14.35 -21.94
C ALA A 264 -29.18 14.51 -20.82
N ARG A 265 -28.78 13.39 -20.19
CA ARG A 265 -27.75 13.40 -19.13
C ARG A 265 -26.38 13.76 -19.65
N LEU A 266 -26.02 13.29 -20.85
CA LEU A 266 -24.79 13.70 -21.53
C LEU A 266 -24.75 15.20 -21.78
N ALA A 267 -25.85 15.81 -22.23
CA ALA A 267 -25.94 17.25 -22.42
C ALA A 267 -25.75 18.02 -21.10
N THR A 268 -26.33 17.54 -20.00
CA THR A 268 -26.10 18.10 -18.66
C THR A 268 -24.63 17.97 -18.25
N ALA A 269 -24.03 16.78 -18.38
CA ALA A 269 -22.64 16.53 -17.99
C ALA A 269 -21.66 17.42 -18.78
N VAL A 270 -21.88 17.60 -20.08
CA VAL A 270 -21.11 18.51 -20.95
C VAL A 270 -21.25 19.95 -20.45
N THR A 271 -22.49 20.41 -20.19
CA THR A 271 -22.74 21.78 -19.69
C THR A 271 -22.04 22.03 -18.36
N THR A 272 -22.17 21.11 -17.40
CA THR A 272 -21.49 21.18 -16.10
C THR A 272 -19.98 21.26 -16.29
N LYS A 273 -19.40 20.41 -17.14
CA LYS A 273 -17.96 20.39 -17.39
C LYS A 273 -17.46 21.69 -18.02
N VAL A 274 -18.22 22.28 -18.94
CA VAL A 274 -17.91 23.59 -19.52
C VAL A 274 -17.88 24.67 -18.44
N THR A 275 -18.89 24.71 -17.56
CA THR A 275 -18.92 25.67 -16.44
C THR A 275 -17.71 25.49 -15.52
N GLU A 276 -17.38 24.25 -15.14
CA GLU A 276 -16.19 23.96 -14.32
C GLU A 276 -14.90 24.49 -14.96
N LEU A 277 -14.68 24.18 -16.26
CA LEU A 277 -13.46 24.59 -16.95
C LEU A 277 -13.39 26.11 -17.14
N LYS A 278 -14.52 26.78 -17.40
CA LYS A 278 -14.57 28.25 -17.53
C LYS A 278 -14.29 28.98 -16.21
N VAL A 279 -14.72 28.40 -15.09
CA VAL A 279 -14.34 28.90 -13.75
C VAL A 279 -12.83 28.77 -13.54
N GLU A 280 -12.24 27.67 -14.01
CA GLU A 280 -10.80 27.44 -13.87
C GLU A 280 -9.98 28.38 -14.76
N THR A 281 -10.35 28.55 -16.04
CA THR A 281 -9.69 29.49 -16.95
C THR A 281 -9.84 30.94 -16.50
N ALA A 282 -10.91 31.32 -15.81
CA ALA A 282 -11.09 32.67 -15.28
C ALA A 282 -9.97 33.11 -14.32
N LYS A 283 -9.22 32.19 -13.71
CA LYS A 283 -8.03 32.52 -12.89
C LYS A 283 -6.91 33.17 -13.70
N LEU A 284 -6.89 32.95 -15.02
CA LEU A 284 -5.96 33.59 -15.93
C LEU A 284 -6.33 35.03 -16.26
N ALA A 285 -7.50 35.54 -15.85
CA ALA A 285 -7.97 36.88 -16.21
C ALA A 285 -7.01 38.01 -15.81
N LEU A 286 -6.32 37.87 -14.68
CA LEU A 286 -5.32 38.85 -14.22
C LEU A 286 -3.88 38.45 -14.54
N LEU A 287 -3.62 37.15 -14.74
CA LEU A 287 -2.27 36.61 -14.93
C LEU A 287 -1.87 36.51 -16.40
N ASN A 288 -2.80 36.06 -17.26
CA ASN A 288 -2.59 35.92 -18.70
C ASN A 288 -3.95 35.93 -19.46
N PRO A 289 -4.53 37.12 -19.70
CA PRO A 289 -5.84 37.26 -20.36
C PRO A 289 -5.88 36.65 -21.77
N SER A 290 -4.74 36.68 -22.48
CA SER A 290 -4.63 36.10 -23.82
C SER A 290 -4.77 34.58 -23.81
N LYS A 291 -4.19 33.91 -22.80
CA LYS A 291 -4.28 32.45 -22.64
C LYS A 291 -5.64 32.00 -22.13
N GLN A 292 -6.29 32.81 -21.28
CA GLN A 292 -7.70 32.60 -20.94
C GLN A 292 -8.56 32.54 -22.19
N THR A 293 -8.45 33.55 -23.05
CA THR A 293 -9.25 33.66 -24.29
C THR A 293 -9.02 32.45 -25.21
N GLU A 294 -7.78 31.97 -25.34
CA GLU A 294 -7.45 30.77 -26.12
C GLU A 294 -8.11 29.50 -25.54
N LEU A 295 -8.04 29.30 -24.23
CA LEU A 295 -8.57 28.11 -23.56
C LEU A 295 -10.11 28.11 -23.53
N ASP A 296 -10.73 29.27 -23.32
CA ASP A 296 -12.19 29.43 -23.41
C ASP A 296 -12.67 29.08 -24.83
N ALA A 297 -11.96 29.51 -25.87
CA ALA A 297 -12.27 29.12 -27.24
C ALA A 297 -12.14 27.61 -27.50
N LYS A 298 -11.15 26.94 -26.87
CA LYS A 298 -11.01 25.47 -26.94
C LYS A 298 -12.12 24.74 -26.19
N ILE A 299 -12.55 25.26 -25.03
CA ILE A 299 -13.70 24.73 -24.28
C ILE A 299 -14.96 24.84 -25.13
N ASP A 300 -15.21 26.00 -25.71
CA ASP A 300 -16.39 26.23 -26.55
C ASP A 300 -16.37 25.34 -27.81
N ALA A 301 -15.19 25.15 -28.43
CA ALA A 301 -15.03 24.23 -29.56
C ALA A 301 -15.26 22.76 -29.17
N ALA A 302 -14.78 22.32 -28.01
CA ALA A 302 -15.01 20.96 -27.50
C ALA A 302 -16.48 20.73 -27.13
N ALA A 303 -17.16 21.76 -26.61
CA ALA A 303 -18.58 21.72 -26.28
C ALA A 303 -19.51 21.71 -27.51
N ALA A 304 -19.02 22.13 -28.68
CA ALA A 304 -19.78 22.12 -29.93
C ALA A 304 -19.92 20.71 -30.56
N GLU A 305 -19.19 19.71 -30.06
CA GLU A 305 -19.35 18.32 -30.46
C GLU A 305 -20.53 17.65 -29.74
N SER A 306 -20.99 16.50 -30.25
CA SER A 306 -22.12 15.78 -29.65
C SER A 306 -21.67 14.61 -28.77
N GLY A 307 -22.41 14.41 -27.67
CA GLY A 307 -22.34 13.20 -26.86
C GLY A 307 -20.98 12.96 -26.18
N ASP A 308 -20.56 11.68 -26.14
CA ASP A 308 -19.41 11.23 -25.35
C ASP A 308 -18.09 11.84 -25.83
N ALA A 309 -18.01 12.21 -27.12
CA ALA A 309 -16.84 12.84 -27.71
C ALA A 309 -16.57 14.24 -27.12
N ALA A 310 -17.63 15.02 -26.90
CA ALA A 310 -17.53 16.34 -26.27
C ALA A 310 -17.00 16.23 -24.84
N LEU A 311 -17.56 15.32 -24.06
CA LEU A 311 -17.15 15.11 -22.66
C LEU A 311 -15.69 14.62 -22.56
N ALA A 312 -15.27 13.72 -23.45
CA ALA A 312 -13.88 13.24 -23.49
C ALA A 312 -12.89 14.37 -23.81
N LYS A 313 -13.20 15.25 -24.78
CA LYS A 313 -12.36 16.40 -25.13
C LYS A 313 -12.30 17.45 -24.03
N LEU A 314 -13.44 17.76 -23.41
CA LEU A 314 -13.48 18.65 -22.25
C LEU A 314 -12.64 18.09 -21.09
N ASN A 315 -12.74 16.79 -20.82
CA ASN A 315 -11.91 16.15 -19.79
C ASN A 315 -10.41 16.26 -20.10
N ALA A 316 -10.00 16.10 -21.37
CA ALA A 316 -8.61 16.24 -21.79
C ALA A 316 -8.06 17.67 -21.64
N LEU A 317 -8.91 18.70 -21.76
CA LEU A 317 -8.51 20.11 -21.58
C LEU A 317 -8.14 20.45 -20.13
N THR A 318 -8.60 19.67 -19.14
CA THR A 318 -8.34 19.91 -17.71
C THR A 318 -6.85 20.10 -17.43
N SER A 319 -6.01 19.15 -17.87
CA SER A 319 -4.56 19.22 -17.62
C SER A 319 -3.85 20.34 -18.39
N GLU A 320 -4.39 20.75 -19.54
CA GLU A 320 -3.86 21.89 -20.29
C GLU A 320 -4.12 23.20 -19.55
N ILE A 321 -5.33 23.37 -19.02
CA ILE A 321 -5.74 24.54 -18.24
C ILE A 321 -4.96 24.63 -16.93
N GLU A 322 -4.86 23.52 -16.18
CA GLU A 322 -4.07 23.44 -14.94
C GLU A 322 -2.61 23.86 -15.18
N LYS A 323 -2.00 23.37 -16.26
CA LYS A 323 -0.63 23.73 -16.63
C LYS A 323 -0.51 25.22 -16.99
N ALA A 324 -1.44 25.76 -17.78
CA ALA A 324 -1.41 27.16 -18.18
C ALA A 324 -1.52 28.11 -16.98
N ILE A 325 -2.34 27.75 -15.98
CA ILE A 325 -2.45 28.50 -14.72
C ILE A 325 -1.13 28.44 -13.95
N ALA A 326 -0.56 27.24 -13.78
CA ALA A 326 0.72 27.08 -13.08
C ALA A 326 1.84 27.89 -13.72
N ASP A 327 1.96 27.86 -15.06
CA ASP A 327 2.95 28.62 -15.81
C ASP A 327 2.74 30.14 -15.64
N ALA A 328 1.48 30.61 -15.70
CA ALA A 328 1.15 32.03 -15.53
C ALA A 328 1.42 32.53 -14.11
N THR A 329 1.08 31.74 -13.09
CA THR A 329 1.36 32.05 -11.68
C THR A 329 2.86 32.09 -11.41
N ALA A 330 3.64 31.14 -11.94
CA ALA A 330 5.09 31.12 -11.77
C ALA A 330 5.76 32.36 -12.39
N ASN A 331 5.30 32.78 -13.57
CA ASN A 331 5.79 34.00 -14.23
C ASN A 331 5.46 35.27 -13.44
N ASP A 332 4.22 35.42 -12.95
CA ASP A 332 3.80 36.56 -12.12
C ASP A 332 4.60 36.64 -10.80
N GLN A 333 4.76 35.50 -10.12
CA GLN A 333 5.57 35.42 -8.89
C GLN A 333 7.03 35.80 -9.15
N SER A 334 7.62 35.34 -10.27
CA SER A 334 9.00 35.70 -10.62
C SER A 334 9.14 37.20 -10.94
N ALA A 335 8.15 37.80 -11.62
CA ALA A 335 8.15 39.22 -11.91
C ALA A 335 8.04 40.07 -10.63
N LYS A 336 7.10 39.72 -9.74
CA LYS A 336 6.93 40.37 -8.42
C LYS A 336 8.18 40.23 -7.56
N LEU A 337 8.80 39.04 -7.55
CA LEU A 337 10.06 38.80 -6.83
C LEU A 337 11.17 39.74 -7.32
N ASN A 338 11.36 39.84 -8.64
CA ASN A 338 12.39 40.70 -9.21
C ASN A 338 12.13 42.19 -8.94
N ALA A 339 10.86 42.62 -8.97
CA ALA A 339 10.45 43.97 -8.60
C ALA A 339 10.77 44.26 -7.13
N ALA A 340 10.34 43.38 -6.21
CA ALA A 340 10.58 43.52 -4.77
C ALA A 340 12.09 43.56 -4.43
N LYS A 341 12.90 42.71 -5.08
CA LYS A 341 14.36 42.76 -4.95
C LYS A 341 14.93 44.10 -5.38
N SER A 342 14.48 44.62 -6.52
CA SER A 342 14.97 45.89 -7.07
C SER A 342 14.56 47.08 -6.20
N GLU A 343 13.33 47.08 -5.71
CA GLU A 343 12.78 48.11 -4.83
C GLU A 343 13.53 48.14 -3.49
N LEU A 344 13.73 46.97 -2.85
CA LEU A 344 14.48 46.90 -1.61
C LEU A 344 15.94 47.36 -1.78
N LYS A 345 16.62 46.97 -2.86
CA LYS A 345 17.98 47.45 -3.15
C LYS A 345 18.03 48.98 -3.29
N ALA A 346 17.00 49.58 -3.89
CA ALA A 346 16.90 51.04 -4.01
C ALA A 346 16.67 51.72 -2.65
N GLU A 347 15.83 51.13 -1.79
CA GLU A 347 15.55 51.58 -0.42
C GLU A 347 16.84 51.57 0.43
N ILE A 348 17.57 50.45 0.43
CA ILE A 348 18.89 50.28 1.08
C ILE A 348 19.87 51.37 0.64
N ALA A 349 19.98 51.58 -0.68
CA ALA A 349 20.90 52.58 -1.25
C ALA A 349 20.52 54.01 -0.86
N ASN A 350 19.24 54.30 -0.66
CA ASN A 350 18.77 55.62 -0.22
C ASN A 350 19.07 55.85 1.26
N GLU A 351 18.81 54.88 2.13
CA GLU A 351 19.06 54.98 3.57
C GLU A 351 20.56 55.08 3.90
N LYS A 352 21.43 54.40 3.14
CA LYS A 352 22.88 54.58 3.22
C LYS A 352 23.33 56.04 3.03
N LYS A 353 22.61 56.83 2.23
CA LYS A 353 22.92 58.26 2.00
C LYS A 353 22.54 59.13 3.19
N THR A 354 21.49 58.75 3.93
CA THR A 354 20.95 59.54 5.04
C THR A 354 21.53 59.15 6.39
N ASN A 355 22.01 57.91 6.54
CA ASN A 355 22.63 57.41 7.78
C ASN A 355 24.12 57.07 7.59
N GLN A 356 25.00 57.90 8.16
CA GLN A 356 26.46 57.74 8.05
C GLN A 356 27.01 56.52 8.81
N GLN A 357 26.24 55.92 9.73
CA GLN A 357 26.63 54.74 10.49
C GLN A 357 26.50 53.43 9.69
N ILE A 358 25.78 53.45 8.57
CA ILE A 358 25.66 52.31 7.65
C ILE A 358 26.91 52.27 6.77
N THR A 359 27.60 51.14 6.67
CA THR A 359 28.82 50.98 5.86
C THR A 359 28.54 50.35 4.49
N ASP A 360 29.48 50.48 3.55
CA ASP A 360 29.38 49.82 2.23
C ASP A 360 29.44 48.29 2.34
N ALA A 361 30.10 47.77 3.39
CA ALA A 361 30.13 46.35 3.70
C ALA A 361 28.74 45.85 4.13
N ASP A 362 28.00 46.63 4.93
CA ASP A 362 26.64 46.29 5.36
C ASP A 362 25.68 46.23 4.16
N VAL A 363 25.73 47.25 3.30
CA VAL A 363 24.94 47.30 2.06
C VAL A 363 25.24 46.09 1.16
N SER A 364 26.52 45.75 1.01
CA SER A 364 26.95 44.60 0.19
C SER A 364 26.44 43.28 0.78
N ALA A 365 26.50 43.10 2.09
CA ALA A 365 26.00 41.91 2.77
C ALA A 365 24.49 41.73 2.58
N PHE A 366 23.70 42.80 2.74
CA PHE A 366 22.26 42.75 2.51
C PHE A 366 21.91 42.52 1.04
N ASN A 367 22.57 43.19 0.10
CA ASN A 367 22.35 42.98 -1.33
C ASN A 367 22.60 41.52 -1.74
N SER A 368 23.63 40.87 -1.19
CA SER A 368 23.89 39.44 -1.41
C SER A 368 22.75 38.56 -0.91
N ARG A 369 22.13 38.90 0.23
CA ARG A 369 20.97 38.18 0.78
C ARG A 369 19.73 38.38 -0.09
N ILE A 370 19.50 39.59 -0.59
CA ILE A 370 18.42 39.90 -1.54
C ILE A 370 18.60 39.10 -2.83
N ASP A 371 19.81 39.03 -3.38
CA ASP A 371 20.09 38.27 -4.59
C ASP A 371 19.83 36.77 -4.39
N SER A 372 20.19 36.26 -3.21
CA SER A 372 20.00 34.85 -2.83
C SER A 372 18.54 34.49 -2.51
N ALA A 373 17.67 35.46 -2.23
CA ALA A 373 16.27 35.22 -1.89
C ALA A 373 15.51 34.62 -3.10
N LYS A 374 14.82 33.49 -2.89
CA LYS A 374 14.09 32.78 -3.95
C LYS A 374 12.58 33.03 -3.94
N THR A 375 12.06 33.67 -2.90
CA THR A 375 10.63 33.92 -2.72
C THR A 375 10.39 35.35 -2.22
N LEU A 376 9.16 35.83 -2.37
CA LEU A 376 8.76 37.17 -1.90
C LEU A 376 8.88 37.28 -0.37
N GLU A 377 8.55 36.21 0.35
CA GLU A 377 8.67 36.12 1.80
C GLU A 377 10.15 36.23 2.20
N ALA A 378 11.05 35.56 1.48
CA ALA A 378 12.48 35.68 1.74
C ALA A 378 12.99 37.12 1.51
N VAL A 379 12.47 37.85 0.52
CA VAL A 379 12.80 39.27 0.32
C VAL A 379 12.21 40.14 1.43
N ALA A 380 10.95 39.90 1.84
CA ALA A 380 10.31 40.62 2.94
C ALA A 380 11.06 40.41 4.27
N VAL A 381 11.55 39.20 4.51
CA VAL A 381 12.40 38.83 5.64
C VAL A 381 13.75 39.56 5.61
N VAL A 382 14.35 39.74 4.43
CA VAL A 382 15.56 40.57 4.30
C VAL A 382 15.26 42.07 4.48
N LYS A 383 14.08 42.55 4.05
CA LYS A 383 13.60 43.92 4.31
C LYS A 383 13.41 44.20 5.80
N ALA A 384 12.76 43.30 6.52
CA ALA A 384 12.56 43.42 7.96
C ALA A 384 13.89 43.49 8.73
N ASP A 385 14.88 42.69 8.32
CA ASP A 385 16.23 42.75 8.87
C ASP A 385 16.93 44.05 8.60
N TRP A 386 16.77 44.56 7.39
CA TRP A 386 17.37 45.82 7.00
C TRP A 386 16.81 46.96 7.86
N LEU A 387 15.49 47.03 8.01
CA LEU A 387 14.84 48.01 8.88
C LEU A 387 15.29 47.89 10.34
N SER A 388 15.42 46.65 10.84
CA SER A 388 15.90 46.39 12.20
C SER A 388 17.35 46.84 12.38
N PHE A 389 18.22 46.51 11.42
CA PHE A 389 19.60 46.97 11.38
C PHE A 389 19.71 48.49 11.34
N VAL A 390 18.92 49.17 10.50
CA VAL A 390 18.90 50.63 10.38
C VAL A 390 18.44 51.29 11.68
N ALA A 391 17.42 50.72 12.33
CA ALA A 391 16.94 51.19 13.62
C ALA A 391 18.04 51.09 14.71
N ALA A 392 18.76 49.96 14.78
CA ALA A 392 19.87 49.78 15.71
C ALA A 392 21.08 50.66 15.36
N ALA A 393 21.42 50.80 14.07
CA ALA A 393 22.52 51.64 13.60
C ALA A 393 22.26 53.12 13.91
N SER A 394 21.00 53.57 13.89
CA SER A 394 20.60 54.93 14.24
C SER A 394 20.72 55.27 15.73
N ILE A 395 21.02 54.29 16.59
CA ILE A 395 21.29 54.48 18.02
C ILE A 395 22.78 54.76 18.26
N LYS A 396 23.65 54.21 17.41
CA LYS A 396 25.11 54.36 17.54
C LYS A 396 25.52 55.83 17.37
N GLY A 397 26.32 56.34 18.30
CA GLY A 397 26.80 57.72 18.29
C GLY A 397 25.79 58.77 18.78
N LYS A 398 24.61 58.36 19.26
CA LYS A 398 23.70 59.25 20.00
C LYS A 398 24.19 59.45 21.44
N GLU A 399 23.71 60.53 22.06
CA GLU A 399 23.88 60.73 23.51
C GLU A 399 23.21 59.58 24.28
N LEU A 400 23.81 59.13 25.39
CA LEU A 400 23.41 57.88 26.05
C LEU A 400 21.94 57.88 26.50
N ALA A 401 21.44 59.01 27.00
CA ALA A 401 20.03 59.14 27.39
C ALA A 401 19.07 59.00 26.20
N GLU A 402 19.39 59.64 25.08
CA GLU A 402 18.62 59.55 23.83
C GLU A 402 18.69 58.13 23.24
N ALA A 403 19.85 57.48 23.29
CA ALA A 403 20.06 56.11 22.86
C ALA A 403 19.17 55.14 23.65
N LYS A 404 19.17 55.24 24.99
CA LYS A 404 18.34 54.41 25.87
C LYS A 404 16.85 54.65 25.61
N SER A 405 16.41 55.89 25.48
CA SER A 405 15.00 56.20 25.18
C SER A 405 14.55 55.60 23.85
N ALA A 406 15.38 55.69 22.80
CA ALA A 406 15.07 55.10 21.49
C ALA A 406 14.99 53.57 21.56
N ALA A 407 15.92 52.93 22.28
CA ALA A 407 15.95 51.48 22.46
C ALA A 407 14.75 50.95 23.24
N THR A 408 14.34 51.63 24.32
CA THR A 408 13.14 51.29 25.10
C THR A 408 11.88 51.28 24.21
N SER A 409 11.75 52.27 23.32
CA SER A 409 10.62 52.34 22.39
C SER A 409 10.65 51.22 21.36
N LEU A 410 11.82 50.91 20.78
CA LEU A 410 11.99 49.84 19.79
C LEU A 410 11.72 48.46 20.39
N ILE A 411 12.32 48.14 21.53
CA ILE A 411 12.13 46.86 22.22
C ILE A 411 10.69 46.77 22.74
N GLY A 412 10.13 47.85 23.26
CA GLY A 412 8.73 47.94 23.67
C GLY A 412 7.73 47.63 22.55
N GLY A 413 8.11 47.84 21.29
CA GLY A 413 7.29 47.53 20.11
C GLY A 413 7.32 46.07 19.63
N LEU A 414 8.21 45.23 20.16
CA LEU A 414 8.33 43.81 19.75
C LEU A 414 7.14 43.00 20.30
N MET A 415 6.33 42.37 19.45
CA MET A 415 5.05 41.79 19.85
C MET A 415 5.10 40.29 20.11
N THR A 416 6.09 39.60 19.56
CA THR A 416 6.10 38.13 19.47
C THR A 416 7.03 37.50 20.49
N ILE A 417 8.11 38.18 20.88
CA ILE A 417 8.99 37.73 21.96
C ILE A 417 8.25 37.65 23.29
N ASP A 418 8.66 36.67 24.08
CA ASP A 418 8.19 36.45 25.44
C ASP A 418 8.28 37.73 26.29
N ALA A 419 7.25 37.96 27.12
CA ALA A 419 7.14 39.18 27.91
C ALA A 419 8.28 39.31 28.95
N THR A 420 8.76 38.20 29.50
CA THR A 420 9.91 38.18 30.41
C THR A 420 11.19 38.50 29.65
N LEU A 421 11.40 37.85 28.50
CA LEU A 421 12.56 38.12 27.65
C LEU A 421 12.61 39.59 27.19
N LYS A 422 11.45 40.15 26.83
CA LYS A 422 11.29 41.57 26.47
C LYS A 422 11.61 42.49 27.63
N ALA A 423 11.11 42.19 28.84
CA ALA A 423 11.40 42.95 30.05
C ALA A 423 12.90 42.94 30.38
N ASN A 424 13.58 41.82 30.14
CA ASN A 424 15.02 41.70 30.36
C ASN A 424 15.81 42.60 29.41
N TYR A 425 15.49 42.60 28.11
CA TYR A 425 16.15 43.49 27.15
C TYR A 425 15.93 44.97 27.48
N LEU A 426 14.73 45.35 27.94
CA LEU A 426 14.48 46.71 28.42
C LEU A 426 15.35 47.07 29.63
N LYS A 427 15.63 46.10 30.50
CA LYS A 427 16.48 46.31 31.67
C LYS A 427 17.97 46.36 31.31
N ASP A 428 18.42 45.56 30.35
CA ASP A 428 19.78 45.64 29.80
C ASP A 428 20.04 47.03 29.19
N VAL A 429 19.04 47.62 28.51
CA VAL A 429 19.13 49.00 28.00
C VAL A 429 19.32 50.00 29.14
N GLU A 430 18.60 49.83 30.26
CA GLU A 430 18.75 50.70 31.42
C GLU A 430 20.17 50.63 32.02
N LEU A 431 20.78 49.44 32.04
CA LEU A 431 22.11 49.19 32.61
C LEU A 431 23.27 49.53 31.67
N ALA A 432 23.04 49.61 30.36
CA ALA A 432 24.06 49.90 29.36
C ALA A 432 24.79 51.24 29.65
N GLN A 433 26.11 51.27 29.43
CA GLN A 433 26.95 52.43 29.73
C GLN A 433 27.34 53.21 28.46
N THR A 434 27.16 52.61 27.29
CA THR A 434 27.50 53.22 25.99
C THR A 434 26.37 53.11 24.99
N SER A 435 26.34 54.01 24.00
CA SER A 435 25.33 53.97 22.92
C SER A 435 25.46 52.71 22.05
N GLU A 436 26.68 52.17 21.97
CA GLU A 436 27.05 50.96 21.25
C GLU A 436 26.51 49.71 21.93
N GLU A 437 26.58 49.63 23.27
CA GLU A 437 25.96 48.57 24.05
C GLU A 437 24.43 48.59 23.90
N VAL A 438 23.83 49.78 23.99
CA VAL A 438 22.38 49.96 23.77
C VAL A 438 21.97 49.45 22.37
N ALA A 439 22.74 49.80 21.34
CA ALA A 439 22.49 49.32 19.98
C ALA A 439 22.64 47.78 19.85
N ALA A 440 23.60 47.17 20.54
CA ALA A 440 23.80 45.72 20.54
C ALA A 440 22.64 44.98 21.23
N ILE A 441 22.09 45.55 22.31
CA ILE A 441 20.91 45.00 23.01
C ILE A 441 19.68 45.03 22.10
N VAL A 442 19.41 46.15 21.43
CA VAL A 442 18.30 46.26 20.47
C VAL A 442 18.44 45.25 19.34
N THR A 443 19.66 45.08 18.81
CA THR A 443 19.96 44.08 17.76
C THR A 443 19.64 42.67 18.24
N SER A 444 20.01 42.34 19.48
CA SER A 444 19.76 41.01 20.08
C SER A 444 18.26 40.77 20.29
N ALA A 445 17.53 41.76 20.81
CA ALA A 445 16.08 41.68 21.01
C ALA A 445 15.32 41.49 19.69
N GLN A 446 15.70 42.24 18.65
CA GLN A 446 15.12 42.10 17.30
C GLN A 446 15.43 40.73 16.67
N ALA A 447 16.61 40.16 16.95
CA ALA A 447 16.95 38.82 16.48
C ALA A 447 16.10 37.73 17.12
N GLU A 448 15.76 37.85 18.42
CA GLU A 448 14.84 36.92 19.07
C GLU A 448 13.39 37.09 18.60
N GLU A 449 12.93 38.32 18.34
CA GLU A 449 11.61 38.57 17.70
C GLU A 449 11.52 37.87 16.36
N ARG A 450 12.57 37.98 15.55
CA ARG A 450 12.64 37.32 14.25
C ARG A 450 12.52 35.80 14.38
N LYS A 451 13.27 35.18 15.29
CA LYS A 451 13.19 33.73 15.53
C LYS A 451 11.78 33.31 15.94
N ALA A 452 11.13 34.08 16.80
CA ALA A 452 9.77 33.81 17.25
C ALA A 452 8.76 33.94 16.10
N VAL A 453 8.86 34.99 15.29
CA VAL A 453 8.00 35.20 14.11
C VAL A 453 8.20 34.09 13.07
N GLU A 454 9.44 33.72 12.75
CA GLU A 454 9.75 32.64 11.81
C GLU A 454 9.22 31.29 12.28
N LYS A 455 9.35 31.00 13.58
CA LYS A 455 8.80 29.79 14.18
C LYS A 455 7.28 29.77 14.05
N ASN A 456 6.60 30.85 14.41
CA ASN A 456 5.13 30.94 14.33
C ASN A 456 4.62 30.79 12.88
N ALA A 457 5.32 31.39 11.91
CA ALA A 457 5.00 31.26 10.50
C ALA A 457 5.20 29.82 9.97
N ALA A 458 6.29 29.15 10.38
CA ALA A 458 6.55 27.76 10.01
C ALA A 458 5.50 26.80 10.59
N GLU A 459 5.09 27.01 11.84
CA GLU A 459 4.00 26.25 12.47
C GLU A 459 2.67 26.46 11.76
N LEU A 460 2.29 27.72 11.46
CA LEU A 460 1.06 28.03 10.74
C LEU A 460 1.06 27.38 9.35
N LYS A 461 2.19 27.44 8.63
CA LYS A 461 2.33 26.76 7.33
C LYS A 461 2.13 25.26 7.45
N ALA A 462 2.73 24.62 8.45
CA ALA A 462 2.58 23.18 8.66
C ALA A 462 1.12 22.79 8.95
N ILE A 463 0.40 23.62 9.72
CA ILE A 463 -1.03 23.46 10.01
C ILE A 463 -1.85 23.57 8.72
N LYS A 464 -1.61 24.60 7.89
CA LYS A 464 -2.28 24.77 6.59
C LYS A 464 -2.02 23.60 5.64
N ASP A 465 -0.76 23.19 5.49
CA ASP A 465 -0.36 22.08 4.62
C ASP A 465 -1.05 20.77 5.04
N GLN A 466 -1.13 20.49 6.34
CA GLN A 466 -1.81 19.32 6.88
C GLN A 466 -3.32 19.38 6.66
N ALA A 467 -3.96 20.53 6.91
CA ALA A 467 -5.39 20.73 6.66
C ALA A 467 -5.75 20.52 5.17
N ILE A 468 -4.97 21.10 4.26
CA ILE A 468 -5.15 20.93 2.81
C ILE A 468 -5.01 19.46 2.41
N LYS A 469 -4.03 18.74 2.98
CA LYS A 469 -3.84 17.31 2.73
C LYS A 469 -5.04 16.48 3.19
N GLU A 470 -5.58 16.76 4.37
CA GLU A 470 -6.77 16.08 4.90
C GLU A 470 -8.01 16.32 4.04
N ILE A 471 -8.27 17.58 3.66
CA ILE A 471 -9.41 17.94 2.81
C ILE A 471 -9.31 17.27 1.43
N ASN A 472 -8.11 17.23 0.84
CA ASN A 472 -7.92 16.60 -0.46
C ASN A 472 -8.13 15.08 -0.43
N ALA A 473 -7.89 14.43 0.72
CA ALA A 473 -8.06 12.99 0.91
C ALA A 473 -9.52 12.53 1.04
N LEU A 474 -10.47 13.45 1.30
CA LEU A 474 -11.91 13.15 1.40
C LEU A 474 -12.44 12.56 0.08
N THR A 475 -13.26 11.51 0.08
CA THR A 475 -13.56 10.78 -1.17
C THR A 475 -14.89 11.14 -1.82
N ASN A 476 -15.82 11.70 -1.05
CA ASN A 476 -17.21 11.95 -1.45
C ASN A 476 -17.46 13.42 -1.83
N LEU A 477 -16.58 14.33 -1.42
CA LEU A 477 -16.58 15.73 -1.91
C LEU A 477 -16.09 15.84 -3.36
N THR A 478 -16.74 16.72 -4.12
CA THR A 478 -16.32 17.06 -5.48
C THR A 478 -15.00 17.86 -5.45
N LYS A 479 -14.31 17.89 -6.59
CA LYS A 479 -13.08 18.70 -6.73
C LYS A 479 -13.33 20.19 -6.45
N VAL A 480 -14.49 20.71 -6.84
CA VAL A 480 -14.87 22.12 -6.63
C VAL A 480 -15.05 22.43 -5.14
N GLU A 481 -15.72 21.55 -4.39
CA GLU A 481 -15.95 21.74 -2.95
C GLU A 481 -14.66 21.63 -2.15
N LYS A 482 -13.82 20.63 -2.46
CA LYS A 482 -12.50 20.51 -1.85
C LYS A 482 -11.69 21.78 -2.08
N LYS A 483 -11.69 22.27 -3.33
CA LYS A 483 -10.97 23.48 -3.69
C LYS A 483 -11.46 24.70 -2.92
N ALA A 484 -12.77 24.91 -2.82
CA ALA A 484 -13.31 26.03 -2.03
C ALA A 484 -12.86 25.97 -0.56
N LYS A 485 -12.78 24.77 0.02
CA LYS A 485 -12.30 24.57 1.40
C LYS A 485 -10.79 24.78 1.53
N THR A 486 -9.97 24.30 0.59
CA THR A 486 -8.52 24.53 0.61
C THR A 486 -8.18 25.99 0.41
N ASP A 487 -8.90 26.70 -0.46
CA ASP A 487 -8.69 28.13 -0.71
C ASP A 487 -9.04 28.97 0.54
N ALA A 488 -10.07 28.57 1.29
CA ALA A 488 -10.39 29.17 2.58
C ALA A 488 -9.30 28.93 3.63
N VAL A 489 -8.71 27.73 3.68
CA VAL A 489 -7.57 27.41 4.57
C VAL A 489 -6.34 28.25 4.24
N GLU A 490 -6.06 28.47 2.95
CA GLU A 490 -4.95 29.31 2.53
C GLU A 490 -5.16 30.79 2.92
N ALA A 491 -6.41 31.27 2.85
CA ALA A 491 -6.77 32.67 3.08
C ALA A 491 -6.79 33.12 4.56
N THR A 492 -6.99 32.22 5.52
CA THR A 492 -7.02 32.55 6.95
C THR A 492 -5.69 32.29 7.64
N ASP A 493 -5.32 33.12 8.63
CA ASP A 493 -4.16 32.89 9.50
C ASP A 493 -4.56 32.44 10.91
N ASP A 494 -5.87 32.28 11.16
CA ASP A 494 -6.40 31.81 12.43
C ASP A 494 -6.37 30.28 12.52
N LYS A 495 -5.58 29.76 13.47
CA LYS A 495 -5.42 28.31 13.71
C LYS A 495 -6.75 27.62 14.05
N ALA A 496 -7.66 28.30 14.77
CA ALA A 496 -8.96 27.75 15.14
C ALA A 496 -9.91 27.69 13.93
N GLU A 497 -9.88 28.72 13.08
CA GLU A 497 -10.67 28.73 11.85
C GLU A 497 -10.22 27.61 10.88
N ILE A 498 -8.91 27.36 10.75
CA ILE A 498 -8.37 26.24 9.96
C ILE A 498 -8.91 24.90 10.46
N ALA A 499 -8.91 24.68 11.78
CA ALA A 499 -9.42 23.45 12.38
C ALA A 499 -10.93 23.25 12.10
N GLU A 500 -11.72 24.33 12.21
CA GLU A 500 -13.16 24.29 11.92
C GLU A 500 -13.43 24.03 10.42
N LEU A 501 -12.62 24.58 9.51
CA LEU A 501 -12.72 24.30 8.07
C LEU A 501 -12.51 22.82 7.74
N VAL A 502 -11.52 22.17 8.38
CA VAL A 502 -11.27 20.73 8.22
C VAL A 502 -12.44 19.91 8.76
N LYS A 503 -12.95 20.26 9.94
CA LYS A 503 -14.10 19.61 10.56
C LYS A 503 -15.35 19.69 9.68
N THR A 504 -15.71 20.89 9.23
CA THR A 504 -16.89 21.08 8.36
C THR A 504 -16.73 20.37 7.01
N ALA A 505 -15.51 20.23 6.48
CA ALA A 505 -15.26 19.45 5.27
C ALA A 505 -15.49 17.94 5.51
N LYS A 506 -15.01 17.40 6.63
CA LYS A 506 -15.23 15.99 7.02
C LYS A 506 -16.72 15.69 7.24
N GLU A 507 -17.44 16.60 7.89
CA GLU A 507 -18.89 16.47 8.10
C GLU A 507 -19.67 16.48 6.78
N ALA A 508 -19.31 17.36 5.84
CA ALA A 508 -19.91 17.40 4.51
C ALA A 508 -19.62 16.14 3.69
N ASP A 509 -18.40 15.59 3.77
CA ASP A 509 -18.02 14.34 3.11
C ASP A 509 -18.84 13.15 3.64
N ALA A 510 -18.96 13.05 4.97
CA ALA A 510 -19.75 12.01 5.63
C ALA A 510 -21.23 12.09 5.27
N ALA A 511 -21.81 13.31 5.22
CA ALA A 511 -23.19 13.51 4.82
C ALA A 511 -23.47 13.01 3.39
N LYS A 512 -22.56 13.25 2.45
CA LYS A 512 -22.67 12.75 1.07
C LYS A 512 -22.54 11.24 0.97
N ALA A 513 -21.60 10.65 1.72
CA ALA A 513 -21.46 9.20 1.79
C ALA A 513 -22.76 8.54 2.26
N LEU A 514 -23.37 9.10 3.31
CA LEU A 514 -24.64 8.64 3.85
C LEU A 514 -25.78 8.73 2.83
N THR A 515 -25.89 9.83 2.09
CA THR A 515 -26.90 9.96 1.02
C THR A 515 -26.72 8.90 -0.05
N ALA A 516 -25.49 8.64 -0.51
CA ALA A 516 -25.22 7.61 -1.50
C ALA A 516 -25.60 6.21 -1.01
N GLU A 517 -25.33 5.92 0.27
CA GLU A 517 -25.69 4.65 0.91
C GLU A 517 -27.21 4.46 1.03
N LYS A 518 -27.96 5.52 1.37
CA LYS A 518 -29.43 5.50 1.37
C LYS A 518 -29.99 5.15 0.00
N GLU A 519 -29.48 5.78 -1.06
CA GLU A 519 -29.94 5.49 -2.43
C GLU A 519 -29.64 4.03 -2.81
N ALA A 520 -28.44 3.53 -2.51
CA ALA A 520 -28.08 2.14 -2.77
C ALA A 520 -28.95 1.13 -2.00
N ALA A 521 -29.31 1.43 -0.75
CA ALA A 521 -30.20 0.59 0.03
C ALA A 521 -31.64 0.60 -0.52
N LYS A 522 -32.18 1.77 -0.89
CA LYS A 522 -33.51 1.88 -1.53
C LYS A 522 -33.59 1.12 -2.85
N VAL A 523 -32.50 1.13 -3.60
CA VAL A 523 -32.30 0.31 -4.81
C VAL A 523 -32.47 -1.18 -4.51
N LYS A 524 -31.77 -1.71 -3.50
CA LYS A 524 -31.91 -3.12 -3.10
C LYS A 524 -33.35 -3.45 -2.68
N VAL A 525 -34.02 -2.57 -1.92
CA VAL A 525 -35.43 -2.75 -1.51
C VAL A 525 -36.39 -2.89 -2.70
N ASN A 526 -36.15 -2.19 -3.82
CA ASN A 526 -36.98 -2.33 -5.03
C ASN A 526 -36.94 -3.74 -5.62
N THR A 527 -35.83 -4.44 -5.48
CA THR A 527 -35.60 -5.76 -6.09
C THR A 527 -36.24 -6.92 -5.31
N LEU A 528 -36.79 -6.65 -4.12
CA LEU A 528 -37.40 -7.64 -3.23
C LEU A 528 -38.68 -8.23 -3.85
N GLY A 529 -38.85 -9.55 -3.83
CA GLY A 529 -39.83 -10.26 -4.69
C GLY A 529 -41.18 -10.59 -4.05
N TYR A 530 -41.23 -10.70 -2.73
CA TYR A 530 -42.36 -11.20 -1.94
C TYR A 530 -43.02 -10.09 -1.10
N LEU A 531 -42.32 -8.99 -0.82
CA LEU A 531 -42.87 -7.79 -0.19
C LEU A 531 -43.88 -7.09 -1.09
N SER A 532 -44.98 -6.63 -0.49
CA SER A 532 -45.94 -5.76 -1.17
C SER A 532 -45.35 -4.38 -1.46
N ASP A 533 -45.88 -3.70 -2.48
CA ASP A 533 -45.43 -2.35 -2.85
C ASP A 533 -45.58 -1.34 -1.70
N ALA A 534 -46.63 -1.48 -0.89
CA ALA A 534 -46.84 -0.68 0.31
C ALA A 534 -45.72 -0.90 1.35
N ALA A 535 -45.31 -2.15 1.57
CA ALA A 535 -44.25 -2.47 2.54
C ALA A 535 -42.86 -2.05 2.03
N LYS A 536 -42.59 -2.16 0.72
CA LYS A 536 -41.39 -1.59 0.08
C LYS A 536 -41.34 -0.07 0.23
N ALA A 537 -42.48 0.61 0.05
CA ALA A 537 -42.57 2.06 0.24
C ALA A 537 -42.26 2.46 1.70
N SER A 538 -42.84 1.76 2.68
CA SER A 538 -42.53 2.00 4.10
C SER A 538 -41.06 1.77 4.45
N ALA A 539 -40.42 0.73 3.89
CA ALA A 539 -39.00 0.46 4.11
C ALA A 539 -38.11 1.59 3.55
N LYS A 540 -38.42 2.11 2.35
CA LYS A 540 -37.67 3.25 1.78
C LYS A 540 -37.81 4.51 2.61
N THR A 541 -39.02 4.84 3.08
CA THR A 541 -39.24 5.99 3.96
C THR A 541 -38.42 5.88 5.25
N ALA A 542 -38.33 4.68 5.82
CA ALA A 542 -37.49 4.46 7.00
C ALA A 542 -36.00 4.65 6.67
N ILE A 543 -35.52 4.16 5.52
CA ILE A 543 -34.14 4.35 5.05
C ILE A 543 -33.83 5.84 4.83
N ASP A 544 -34.78 6.61 4.27
CA ASP A 544 -34.63 8.06 4.09
C ASP A 544 -34.48 8.79 5.45
N ALA A 545 -35.18 8.32 6.48
CA ALA A 545 -35.12 8.87 7.83
C ALA A 545 -33.87 8.44 8.63
N ALA A 546 -33.11 7.45 8.16
CA ALA A 546 -31.92 6.95 8.87
C ALA A 546 -30.84 8.05 9.00
N THR A 547 -30.20 8.14 10.17
CA THR A 547 -29.19 9.18 10.46
C THR A 547 -27.75 8.73 10.22
N ASP A 548 -27.54 7.43 10.02
CA ASP A 548 -26.23 6.80 9.94
C ASP A 548 -26.28 5.50 9.09
N SER A 549 -25.09 5.00 8.73
CA SER A 549 -24.87 3.83 7.88
C SER A 549 -25.43 2.54 8.51
N ALA A 550 -25.34 2.41 9.83
CA ALA A 550 -25.83 1.24 10.55
C ALA A 550 -27.36 1.16 10.50
N ALA A 551 -28.06 2.28 10.75
CA ALA A 551 -29.50 2.34 10.63
C ALA A 551 -29.97 2.01 9.21
N ILE A 552 -29.27 2.49 8.16
CA ILE A 552 -29.57 2.14 6.77
C ILE A 552 -29.44 0.62 6.54
N THR A 553 -28.33 0.04 6.98
CA THR A 553 -28.04 -1.39 6.83
C THR A 553 -29.06 -2.25 7.60
N ALA A 554 -29.39 -1.88 8.83
CA ALA A 554 -30.39 -2.56 9.65
C ALA A 554 -31.79 -2.52 9.01
N LEU A 555 -32.18 -1.36 8.48
CA LEU A 555 -33.47 -1.20 7.79
C LEU A 555 -33.53 -1.96 6.47
N LEU A 556 -32.42 -2.00 5.73
CA LEU A 556 -32.28 -2.82 4.53
C LEU A 556 -32.37 -4.31 4.86
N ASN A 557 -31.61 -4.80 5.85
CA ASN A 557 -31.64 -6.20 6.29
C ASN A 557 -33.02 -6.58 6.84
N LYS A 558 -33.69 -5.67 7.55
CA LYS A 558 -35.08 -5.84 7.98
C LYS A 558 -36.01 -5.99 6.77
N ALA A 559 -35.88 -5.16 5.74
CA ALA A 559 -36.69 -5.28 4.52
C ALA A 559 -36.41 -6.59 3.77
N ILE A 560 -35.13 -6.97 3.60
CA ILE A 560 -34.73 -8.26 3.03
C ILE A 560 -35.38 -9.40 3.81
N TYR A 561 -35.28 -9.39 5.14
CA TYR A 561 -35.89 -10.40 6.00
C TYR A 561 -37.42 -10.43 5.85
N ASP A 562 -38.09 -9.27 5.85
CA ASP A 562 -39.55 -9.18 5.77
C ASP A 562 -40.04 -9.71 4.40
N ASP A 563 -39.24 -9.59 3.34
CA ASP A 563 -39.42 -10.23 2.03
C ASP A 563 -39.47 -11.76 2.14
N TYR A 564 -38.39 -12.37 2.63
CA TYR A 564 -38.33 -13.83 2.73
C TYR A 564 -39.35 -14.39 3.72
N LYS A 565 -39.66 -13.68 4.82
CA LYS A 565 -40.72 -14.08 5.76
C LYS A 565 -42.09 -14.10 5.07
N ALA A 566 -42.39 -13.09 4.25
CA ALA A 566 -43.62 -13.07 3.45
C ALA A 566 -43.68 -14.23 2.45
N GLY A 567 -42.55 -14.59 1.83
CA GLY A 567 -42.42 -15.77 0.97
C GLY A 567 -42.68 -17.09 1.69
N VAL A 568 -42.08 -17.29 2.88
CA VAL A 568 -42.27 -18.50 3.72
C VAL A 568 -43.70 -18.64 4.24
N ALA A 569 -44.34 -17.52 4.58
CA ALA A 569 -45.71 -17.48 5.11
C ALA A 569 -46.80 -17.67 4.03
N ASN A 570 -46.44 -17.71 2.75
CA ASN A 570 -47.39 -17.90 1.67
C ASN A 570 -48.07 -19.29 1.79
N ALA A 571 -49.41 -19.29 1.69
CA ALA A 571 -50.23 -20.49 1.85
C ALA A 571 -49.95 -21.56 0.77
N GLU A 572 -49.49 -21.15 -0.43
CA GLU A 572 -49.22 -22.04 -1.56
C GLU A 572 -47.84 -22.71 -1.51
N VAL A 573 -46.92 -22.23 -0.66
CA VAL A 573 -45.53 -22.69 -0.60
C VAL A 573 -45.38 -23.95 0.27
N GLU A 574 -44.80 -25.01 -0.29
CA GLU A 574 -44.53 -26.27 0.43
C GLU A 574 -43.33 -26.15 1.39
N LEU A 575 -43.21 -27.06 2.38
CA LEU A 575 -42.18 -26.96 3.44
C LEU A 575 -40.73 -26.92 2.89
N GLU A 576 -40.41 -27.71 1.87
CA GLU A 576 -39.05 -27.74 1.30
C GLU A 576 -38.71 -26.47 0.51
N GLU A 577 -39.73 -25.84 -0.09
CA GLU A 577 -39.59 -24.54 -0.73
C GLU A 577 -39.44 -23.42 0.31
N ALA A 578 -40.20 -23.46 1.41
CA ALA A 578 -40.02 -22.58 2.56
C ALA A 578 -38.61 -22.67 3.18
N LYS A 579 -38.04 -23.87 3.29
CA LYS A 579 -36.64 -24.07 3.73
C LYS A 579 -35.63 -23.46 2.75
N THR A 580 -35.91 -23.52 1.46
CA THR A 580 -35.02 -22.94 0.41
C THR A 580 -35.03 -21.42 0.49
N ILE A 581 -36.22 -20.81 0.56
CA ILE A 581 -36.42 -19.37 0.75
C ILE A 581 -35.72 -18.88 2.04
N ALA A 582 -35.86 -19.60 3.15
CA ALA A 582 -35.21 -19.23 4.42
C ALA A 582 -33.68 -19.34 4.38
N LYS A 583 -33.12 -20.33 3.66
CA LYS A 583 -31.65 -20.43 3.47
C LYS A 583 -31.11 -19.27 2.64
N GLU A 584 -31.83 -18.85 1.61
CA GLU A 584 -31.45 -17.66 0.82
C GLU A 584 -31.51 -16.39 1.66
N ALA A 585 -32.51 -16.25 2.52
CA ALA A 585 -32.64 -15.13 3.46
C ALA A 585 -31.44 -15.04 4.41
N ILE A 586 -31.06 -16.16 5.05
CA ILE A 586 -29.93 -16.23 5.98
C ILE A 586 -28.61 -15.88 5.27
N ASN A 587 -28.44 -16.31 4.01
CA ASN A 587 -27.25 -15.98 3.23
C ASN A 587 -27.17 -14.49 2.83
N LYS A 588 -28.28 -13.75 2.91
CA LYS A 588 -28.35 -12.32 2.60
C LYS A 588 -28.26 -11.41 3.84
N LEU A 589 -28.23 -11.96 5.04
CA LEU A 589 -27.96 -11.22 6.28
C LEU A 589 -26.45 -10.89 6.35
N GLU A 590 -26.13 -9.60 6.22
CA GLU A 590 -24.77 -9.11 5.97
C GLU A 590 -23.86 -9.12 7.23
N ASN A 591 -24.43 -9.07 8.44
CA ASN A 591 -23.69 -8.92 9.70
C ASN A 591 -23.54 -10.23 10.48
N LEU A 592 -24.17 -11.33 10.06
CA LEU A 592 -23.94 -12.64 10.66
C LEU A 592 -22.50 -13.12 10.48
N THR A 593 -21.90 -13.61 11.58
CA THR A 593 -20.62 -14.34 11.48
C THR A 593 -20.81 -15.66 10.73
N VAL A 594 -19.71 -16.17 10.16
CA VAL A 594 -19.72 -17.45 9.43
C VAL A 594 -20.29 -18.59 10.30
N ALA A 595 -19.91 -18.65 11.58
CA ALA A 595 -20.39 -19.68 12.50
C ALA A 595 -21.90 -19.55 12.82
N GLN A 596 -22.39 -18.33 13.05
CA GLN A 596 -23.82 -18.08 13.29
C GLN A 596 -24.65 -18.43 12.06
N ARG A 597 -24.17 -18.06 10.86
CA ARG A 597 -24.80 -18.39 9.58
C ARG A 597 -24.89 -19.90 9.37
N ASP A 598 -23.78 -20.62 9.55
CA ASP A 598 -23.73 -22.07 9.38
C ASP A 598 -24.66 -22.80 10.37
N ALA A 599 -24.72 -22.33 11.62
CA ALA A 599 -25.62 -22.86 12.63
C ALA A 599 -27.09 -22.66 12.23
N ALA A 600 -27.47 -21.45 11.81
CA ALA A 600 -28.82 -21.13 11.35
C ALA A 600 -29.22 -21.98 10.13
N LEU A 601 -28.34 -22.12 9.13
CA LEU A 601 -28.59 -22.98 7.96
C LEU A 601 -28.79 -24.45 8.34
N LYS A 602 -28.03 -24.95 9.31
CA LYS A 602 -28.16 -26.32 9.83
C LYS A 602 -29.47 -26.53 10.56
N ASP A 603 -29.96 -25.53 11.29
CA ASP A 603 -31.22 -25.62 12.02
C ASP A 603 -32.43 -25.48 11.09
N ILE A 604 -32.35 -24.69 10.01
CA ILE A 604 -33.35 -24.70 8.93
C ILE A 604 -33.46 -26.10 8.29
N ALA A 605 -32.34 -26.79 8.08
CA ALA A 605 -32.37 -28.13 7.51
C ALA A 605 -33.09 -29.16 8.40
N LYS A 606 -33.08 -28.96 9.73
CA LYS A 606 -33.76 -29.83 10.71
C LYS A 606 -35.23 -29.45 10.96
N ALA A 607 -35.67 -28.28 10.51
CA ALA A 607 -37.02 -27.79 10.77
C ALA A 607 -38.08 -28.73 10.17
N THR A 608 -39.11 -29.07 10.95
CA THR A 608 -40.14 -30.06 10.57
C THR A 608 -41.45 -29.42 10.09
N ASN A 609 -41.59 -28.10 10.21
CA ASN A 609 -42.76 -27.32 9.76
C ASN A 609 -42.37 -25.86 9.48
N LYS A 610 -43.27 -25.08 8.88
CA LYS A 610 -43.01 -23.69 8.48
C LYS A 610 -42.81 -22.75 9.68
N ASP A 611 -43.43 -23.04 10.82
CA ASP A 611 -43.24 -22.26 12.06
C ASP A 611 -41.82 -22.40 12.61
N ALA A 612 -41.28 -23.62 12.59
CA ALA A 612 -39.89 -23.89 12.98
C ALA A 612 -38.89 -23.23 12.04
N VAL A 613 -39.17 -23.20 10.72
CA VAL A 613 -38.37 -22.45 9.73
C VAL A 613 -38.39 -20.95 10.05
N THR A 614 -39.57 -20.41 10.37
CA THR A 614 -39.75 -18.99 10.72
C THR A 614 -39.02 -18.61 12.02
N ASN A 615 -39.09 -19.47 13.06
CA ASN A 615 -38.41 -19.23 14.33
C ASN A 615 -36.88 -19.18 14.20
N VAL A 616 -36.30 -20.06 13.39
CA VAL A 616 -34.84 -20.04 13.12
C VAL A 616 -34.47 -18.78 12.35
N LEU A 617 -35.30 -18.36 11.39
CA LEU A 617 -35.09 -17.12 10.65
C LEU A 617 -35.19 -15.88 11.54
N ASP A 618 -36.15 -15.83 12.47
CA ASP A 618 -36.30 -14.78 13.49
C ASP A 618 -35.06 -14.69 14.38
N LEU A 619 -34.54 -15.82 14.87
CA LEU A 619 -33.33 -15.85 15.69
C LEU A 619 -32.10 -15.34 14.92
N ALA A 620 -31.95 -15.76 13.65
CA ALA A 620 -30.86 -15.30 12.80
C ALA A 620 -30.92 -13.77 12.56
N LYS A 621 -32.11 -13.20 12.39
CA LYS A 621 -32.30 -11.74 12.28
C LYS A 621 -31.86 -11.00 13.54
N THR A 622 -32.23 -11.51 14.73
CA THR A 622 -31.82 -10.91 16.01
C THR A 622 -30.30 -10.90 16.15
N MET A 623 -29.63 -12.00 15.82
CA MET A 623 -28.16 -12.09 15.89
C MET A 623 -27.48 -11.15 14.87
N ASP A 624 -28.04 -10.97 13.68
CA ASP A 624 -27.54 -10.00 12.69
C ASP A 624 -27.59 -8.57 13.22
N GLN A 625 -28.71 -8.19 13.87
CA GLN A 625 -28.87 -6.87 14.47
C GLN A 625 -27.90 -6.64 15.63
N GLU A 626 -27.73 -7.61 16.53
CA GLU A 626 -26.79 -7.50 17.65
C GLU A 626 -25.34 -7.30 17.16
N ASN A 627 -24.95 -8.00 16.09
CA ASN A 627 -23.62 -7.81 15.48
C ASN A 627 -23.49 -6.43 14.80
N ALA A 628 -24.57 -5.93 14.17
CA ALA A 628 -24.59 -4.61 13.56
C ALA A 628 -24.42 -3.50 14.62
N ASP A 629 -25.15 -3.60 15.74
CA ASP A 629 -25.07 -2.66 16.86
C ASP A 629 -23.64 -2.66 17.47
N ALA A 630 -23.04 -3.85 17.67
CA ALA A 630 -21.67 -3.97 18.15
C ALA A 630 -20.63 -3.36 17.20
N ASN A 631 -20.83 -3.50 15.88
CA ASN A 631 -19.97 -2.87 14.88
C ASN A 631 -20.09 -1.34 14.88
N GLU A 632 -21.27 -0.80 15.15
CA GLU A 632 -21.48 0.65 15.23
C GLU A 632 -20.86 1.24 16.50
N GLU A 633 -21.00 0.57 17.65
CA GLU A 633 -20.28 0.95 18.87
C GLU A 633 -18.75 1.00 18.64
N ALA A 634 -18.21 0.05 17.86
CA ALA A 634 -16.81 0.05 17.47
C ALA A 634 -16.41 1.23 16.57
N LYS A 635 -17.26 1.63 15.61
CA LYS A 635 -17.02 2.82 14.76
C LYS A 635 -17.07 4.11 15.57
N ILE A 636 -18.06 4.25 16.46
CA ILE A 636 -18.19 5.41 17.35
C ILE A 636 -16.94 5.52 18.22
N LEU A 637 -16.50 4.40 18.81
CA LEU A 637 -15.27 4.36 19.60
C LEU A 637 -14.05 4.82 18.78
N GLU A 638 -13.90 4.35 17.54
CA GLU A 638 -12.77 4.75 16.69
C GLU A 638 -12.81 6.25 16.33
N LYS A 639 -14.01 6.81 16.09
CA LYS A 639 -14.19 8.26 15.94
C LYS A 639 -13.80 9.00 17.21
N THR A 640 -14.31 8.59 18.37
CA THR A 640 -13.97 9.19 19.67
C THR A 640 -12.46 9.16 19.94
N LYS A 641 -11.78 8.06 19.60
CA LYS A 641 -10.32 7.94 19.67
C LYS A 641 -9.62 8.93 18.73
N SER A 642 -10.11 9.09 17.51
CA SER A 642 -9.55 10.05 16.54
C SER A 642 -9.69 11.49 17.04
N ASP A 643 -10.87 11.86 17.53
CA ASP A 643 -11.15 13.22 18.02
C ASP A 643 -10.28 13.55 19.25
N ALA A 644 -10.17 12.63 20.22
CA ALA A 644 -9.32 12.82 21.39
C ALA A 644 -7.83 12.94 21.05
N LYS A 645 -7.34 12.21 20.04
CA LYS A 645 -5.94 12.34 19.56
C LYS A 645 -5.67 13.74 18.99
N ALA A 646 -6.63 14.29 18.24
CA ALA A 646 -6.50 15.64 17.69
C ALA A 646 -6.50 16.71 18.79
N GLU A 647 -7.33 16.55 19.82
CA GLU A 647 -7.35 17.45 20.98
C GLU A 647 -6.04 17.39 21.77
N ILE A 648 -5.48 16.20 22.00
CA ILE A 648 -4.15 16.02 22.62
C ILE A 648 -3.05 16.71 21.81
N ASP A 649 -3.11 16.64 20.48
CA ASP A 649 -2.14 17.31 19.60
C ASP A 649 -2.19 18.84 19.73
N ALA A 650 -3.36 19.41 20.04
CA ALA A 650 -3.55 20.85 20.26
C ALA A 650 -3.03 21.37 21.61
N LEU A 651 -2.70 20.50 22.58
CA LEU A 651 -2.22 20.93 23.91
C LEU A 651 -0.82 21.56 23.86
N THR A 652 -0.70 22.83 24.26
CA THR A 652 0.49 23.65 24.02
C THR A 652 1.71 23.28 24.86
N TYR A 653 1.51 22.86 26.11
CA TYR A 653 2.59 22.72 27.11
C TYR A 653 3.10 21.27 27.24
N LEU A 654 2.37 20.29 26.72
CA LEU A 654 2.85 18.91 26.63
C LEU A 654 3.99 18.77 25.62
N THR A 655 5.02 18.00 25.97
CA THR A 655 6.10 17.62 25.06
C THR A 655 5.59 16.61 24.03
N GLN A 656 6.29 16.47 22.91
CA GLN A 656 5.92 15.51 21.86
C GLN A 656 5.90 14.06 22.38
N GLU A 657 6.80 13.71 23.29
CA GLU A 657 6.85 12.39 23.93
C GLU A 657 5.61 12.15 24.80
N MET A 658 5.18 13.15 25.59
CA MET A 658 3.94 13.07 26.38
C MET A 658 2.70 12.97 25.49
N LYS A 659 2.61 13.78 24.43
CA LYS A 659 1.52 13.69 23.44
C LYS A 659 1.45 12.31 22.81
N ASN A 660 2.60 11.75 22.42
CA ASN A 660 2.66 10.41 21.85
C ASN A 660 2.24 9.33 22.86
N GLY A 661 2.61 9.48 24.14
CA GLY A 661 2.17 8.61 25.22
C GLY A 661 0.65 8.61 25.39
N TYR A 662 0.04 9.79 25.55
CA TYR A 662 -1.42 9.89 25.68
C TYR A 662 -2.16 9.39 24.43
N LYS A 663 -1.66 9.67 23.22
CA LYS A 663 -2.26 9.12 21.98
C LYS A 663 -2.15 7.60 21.88
N ALA A 664 -1.10 6.99 22.44
CA ALA A 664 -0.97 5.54 22.53
C ALA A 664 -2.00 4.97 23.53
N GLU A 665 -2.21 5.62 24.68
CA GLU A 665 -3.25 5.25 25.64
C GLU A 665 -4.66 5.37 25.04
N VAL A 666 -4.97 6.45 24.32
CA VAL A 666 -6.24 6.59 23.59
C VAL A 666 -6.42 5.45 22.57
N THR A 667 -5.36 5.07 21.86
CA THR A 667 -5.42 3.95 20.91
C THR A 667 -5.80 2.63 21.60
N ASN A 668 -5.27 2.41 22.81
CA ASN A 668 -5.49 1.20 23.60
C ASN A 668 -6.79 1.20 24.42
N ALA A 669 -7.51 2.32 24.48
CA ALA A 669 -8.78 2.42 25.19
C ALA A 669 -9.83 1.47 24.60
N LYS A 670 -10.62 0.81 25.47
CA LYS A 670 -11.60 -0.22 25.07
C LYS A 670 -13.01 0.33 24.85
N ASP A 671 -13.29 1.52 25.34
CA ASP A 671 -14.59 2.19 25.29
C ASP A 671 -14.41 3.71 25.35
N ALA A 672 -15.50 4.46 25.12
CA ALA A 672 -15.49 5.91 25.05
C ALA A 672 -15.18 6.57 26.41
N ALA A 673 -15.52 5.93 27.53
CA ALA A 673 -15.26 6.45 28.86
C ALA A 673 -13.76 6.44 29.17
N ALA A 674 -13.06 5.36 28.81
CA ALA A 674 -11.61 5.25 28.92
C ALA A 674 -10.88 6.28 28.05
N VAL A 675 -11.39 6.59 26.84
CA VAL A 675 -10.84 7.67 26.00
C VAL A 675 -10.96 9.02 26.70
N ALA A 676 -12.13 9.33 27.27
CA ALA A 676 -12.36 10.58 27.99
C ALA A 676 -11.47 10.73 29.22
N GLU A 677 -11.20 9.64 29.96
CA GLU A 677 -10.29 9.65 31.11
C GLU A 677 -8.85 10.00 30.71
N VAL A 678 -8.35 9.43 29.61
CA VAL A 678 -7.01 9.75 29.08
C VAL A 678 -6.92 11.22 28.69
N LEU A 679 -7.93 11.74 27.99
CA LEU A 679 -7.99 13.14 27.57
C LEU A 679 -8.00 14.11 28.77
N ASN A 680 -8.79 13.82 29.79
CA ASN A 680 -8.84 14.62 31.02
C ASN A 680 -7.49 14.65 31.75
N ARG A 681 -6.76 13.52 31.78
CA ARG A 681 -5.40 13.47 32.34
C ARG A 681 -4.44 14.35 31.54
N ALA A 682 -4.49 14.27 30.21
CA ALA A 682 -3.66 15.12 29.34
C ALA A 682 -3.95 16.62 29.53
N ASN A 683 -5.21 17.01 29.63
CA ASN A 683 -5.65 18.39 29.92
C ASN A 683 -5.15 18.88 31.28
N THR A 684 -5.26 18.03 32.31
CA THR A 684 -4.81 18.36 33.67
C THR A 684 -3.30 18.57 33.70
N GLU A 685 -2.54 17.67 33.09
CA GLU A 685 -1.08 17.77 33.02
C GLU A 685 -0.63 19.01 32.23
N ASN A 686 -1.29 19.32 31.12
CA ASN A 686 -1.03 20.55 30.36
C ASN A 686 -1.23 21.82 31.23
N THR A 687 -2.27 21.83 32.06
CA THR A 687 -2.56 22.95 32.98
C THR A 687 -1.50 23.07 34.09
N ASN A 688 -1.05 21.93 34.63
CA ASN A 688 0.01 21.91 35.64
C ASN A 688 1.32 22.46 35.07
N LEU A 689 1.72 22.03 33.86
CA LEU A 689 2.92 22.50 33.19
C LEU A 689 2.86 24.00 32.85
N GLU A 690 1.69 24.49 32.46
CA GLU A 690 1.45 25.94 32.26
C GLU A 690 1.68 26.73 33.56
N THR A 691 1.16 26.21 34.67
CA THR A 691 1.32 26.81 36.00
C THR A 691 2.78 26.80 36.44
N GLU A 692 3.46 25.65 36.33
CA GLU A 692 4.88 25.52 36.68
C GLU A 692 5.78 26.45 35.85
N LYS A 693 5.51 26.58 34.56
CA LYS A 693 6.23 27.51 33.68
C LYS A 693 6.01 28.96 34.13
N THR A 694 4.77 29.33 34.43
CA THR A 694 4.44 30.68 34.91
C THR A 694 5.14 31.00 36.23
N GLU A 695 5.15 30.06 37.17
CA GLU A 695 5.85 30.21 38.45
C GLU A 695 7.36 30.31 38.30
N PHE A 696 7.96 29.52 37.40
CA PHE A 696 9.39 29.58 37.09
C PHE A 696 9.78 30.95 36.52
N GLU A 697 9.03 31.47 35.55
CA GLU A 697 9.28 32.80 34.96
C GLU A 697 9.08 33.93 35.99
N ASN A 698 8.06 33.83 36.84
CA ASN A 698 7.87 34.79 37.94
C ASN A 698 9.03 34.78 38.94
N ALA A 699 9.50 33.61 39.37
CA ALA A 699 10.64 33.50 40.29
C ALA A 699 11.93 34.06 39.67
N LYS A 700 12.14 33.82 38.37
CA LYS A 700 13.28 34.35 37.62
C LYS A 700 13.22 35.88 37.53
N LYS A 701 12.03 36.43 37.28
CA LYS A 701 11.79 37.87 37.29
C LYS A 701 12.06 38.48 38.67
N GLU A 702 11.56 37.89 39.75
CA GLU A 702 11.80 38.37 41.12
C GLU A 702 13.30 38.40 41.47
N LEU A 703 14.06 37.38 41.07
CA LEU A 703 15.50 37.34 41.25
C LEU A 703 16.20 38.46 40.48
N VAL A 704 15.84 38.65 39.20
CA VAL A 704 16.39 39.72 38.37
C VAL A 704 16.03 41.10 38.94
N ASP A 705 14.81 41.31 39.42
CA ASP A 705 14.39 42.54 40.09
C ASP A 705 15.21 42.78 41.36
N GLN A 706 15.49 41.73 42.14
CA GLN A 706 16.34 41.83 43.34
C GLN A 706 17.79 42.26 42.99
N ILE A 707 18.39 41.64 41.97
CA ILE A 707 19.75 41.98 41.51
C ILE A 707 19.78 43.45 41.05
N ASN A 708 18.78 43.85 40.27
CA ASN A 708 18.70 45.18 39.69
C ASN A 708 18.52 46.28 40.73
N ASN A 709 17.63 46.07 41.70
CA ASN A 709 17.26 47.05 42.71
C ASN A 709 18.27 47.16 43.86
N SER A 710 19.27 46.28 43.95
CA SER A 710 20.33 46.40 44.96
C SER A 710 21.18 47.66 44.75
N ALA A 711 21.39 48.42 45.83
CA ALA A 711 22.26 49.59 45.84
C ALA A 711 23.74 49.21 46.06
N GLU A 712 23.99 47.99 46.55
CA GLU A 712 25.29 47.49 46.99
C GLU A 712 26.07 46.80 45.87
N LEU A 713 25.37 46.19 44.90
CA LEU A 713 25.99 45.50 43.77
C LEU A 713 26.55 46.48 42.74
N THR A 714 27.75 46.19 42.22
CA THR A 714 28.36 46.97 41.13
C THR A 714 27.68 46.67 39.78
N ALA A 715 27.91 47.50 38.77
CA ALA A 715 27.39 47.26 37.43
C ALA A 715 27.87 45.91 36.85
N GLU A 716 29.11 45.51 37.13
CA GLU A 716 29.67 44.23 36.67
C GLU A 716 29.06 43.05 37.44
N ASP A 717 28.86 43.16 38.76
CA ASP A 717 28.18 42.13 39.56
C ASP A 717 26.76 41.89 39.02
N LYS A 718 26.01 42.97 38.75
CA LYS A 718 24.65 42.89 38.21
C LYS A 718 24.64 42.17 36.86
N LYS A 719 25.56 42.55 35.95
CA LYS A 719 25.69 41.91 34.62
C LYS A 719 25.96 40.41 34.72
N SER A 720 26.92 40.01 35.56
CA SER A 720 27.26 38.59 35.74
C SER A 720 26.11 37.78 36.33
N LEU A 721 25.45 38.29 37.37
CA LEU A 721 24.37 37.58 38.06
C LEU A 721 23.09 37.50 37.23
N ILE A 722 22.80 38.52 36.42
CA ILE A 722 21.69 38.48 35.46
C ILE A 722 21.97 37.40 34.40
N SER A 723 23.21 37.28 33.92
CA SER A 723 23.59 36.18 33.02
C SER A 723 23.41 34.81 33.67
N GLU A 724 23.85 34.62 34.92
CA GLU A 724 23.63 33.36 35.65
C GLU A 724 22.13 33.06 35.87
N ALA A 725 21.31 34.10 36.12
CA ALA A 725 19.86 33.95 36.28
C ALA A 725 19.19 33.56 34.97
N ILE A 726 19.68 34.09 33.83
CA ILE A 726 19.24 33.70 32.49
C ILE A 726 19.53 32.23 32.22
N ASP A 727 20.68 31.73 32.66
CA ASP A 727 21.12 30.35 32.43
C ASP A 727 20.38 29.32 33.32
N CYS A 728 19.66 29.76 34.36
CA CYS A 728 18.79 28.87 35.13
C CYS A 728 17.69 28.26 34.23
N LYS A 729 17.54 26.94 34.32
CA LYS A 729 16.57 26.12 33.58
C LYS A 729 15.45 25.59 34.47
N THR A 730 15.62 25.66 35.78
CA THR A 730 14.66 25.14 36.76
C THR A 730 14.42 26.12 37.90
N LYS A 731 13.24 26.01 38.53
CA LYS A 731 12.88 26.80 39.72
C LYS A 731 13.86 26.60 40.89
N ALA A 732 14.46 25.41 41.00
CA ALA A 732 15.46 25.11 42.02
C ALA A 732 16.77 25.88 41.80
N GLU A 733 17.25 25.94 40.56
CA GLU A 733 18.46 26.72 40.22
C GLU A 733 18.26 28.23 40.49
N VAL A 734 17.05 28.75 40.20
CA VAL A 734 16.69 30.14 40.55
C VAL A 734 16.75 30.36 42.06
N ALA A 735 16.25 29.42 42.87
CA ALA A 735 16.30 29.51 44.33
C ALA A 735 17.75 29.49 44.86
N ASP A 736 18.60 28.62 44.32
CA ASP A 736 20.02 28.54 44.70
C ASP A 736 20.77 29.83 44.36
N LEU A 737 20.56 30.38 43.16
CA LEU A 737 21.16 31.65 42.75
C LEU A 737 20.65 32.82 43.59
N THR A 738 19.36 32.81 43.98
CA THR A 738 18.79 33.81 44.89
C THR A 738 19.54 33.87 46.23
N ILE A 739 19.94 32.71 46.78
CA ILE A 739 20.72 32.65 48.01
C ILE A 739 22.11 33.26 47.80
N LYS A 740 22.78 32.91 46.69
CA LYS A 740 24.10 33.46 46.32
C LYS A 740 24.06 34.98 46.16
N VAL A 741 23.04 35.51 45.48
CA VAL A 741 22.82 36.96 45.29
C VAL A 741 22.65 37.68 46.63
N LYS A 742 21.78 37.15 47.52
CA LYS A 742 21.58 37.73 48.86
C LYS A 742 22.87 37.80 49.67
N GLN A 743 23.69 36.76 49.62
CA GLN A 743 24.97 36.73 50.33
C GLN A 743 25.98 37.74 49.76
N LEU A 744 26.03 37.91 48.44
CA LEU A 744 26.94 38.88 47.82
C LEU A 744 26.52 40.32 48.12
N ILE A 745 25.22 40.62 48.14
CA ILE A 745 24.69 41.93 48.57
C ILE A 745 25.15 42.25 50.00
N ALA A 746 25.03 41.28 50.92
CA ALA A 746 25.49 41.43 52.31
C ALA A 746 27.00 41.68 52.40
N ASP A 747 27.80 40.94 51.62
CA ASP A 747 29.26 41.11 51.56
C ASP A 747 29.65 42.51 51.05
N ARG A 748 29.00 42.98 49.97
CA ARG A 748 29.20 44.33 49.44
C ARG A 748 28.79 45.43 50.42
N ALA A 749 27.72 45.22 51.18
CA ALA A 749 27.30 46.17 52.22
C ALA A 749 28.38 46.35 53.31
N VAL A 750 29.02 45.26 53.72
CA VAL A 750 30.13 45.28 54.69
C VAL A 750 31.38 45.94 54.09
N GLU A 751 31.69 45.63 52.82
CA GLU A 751 32.83 46.21 52.10
C GLU A 751 32.66 47.73 51.89
N ASN A 752 31.46 48.20 51.58
CA ASN A 752 31.17 49.61 51.32
C ASN A 752 30.97 50.45 52.59
N ALA A 753 30.75 49.83 53.75
CA ALA A 753 30.57 50.55 55.01
C ALA A 753 31.83 51.38 55.36
N ASN A 754 31.64 52.66 55.72
CA ASN A 754 32.75 53.48 56.19
C ASN A 754 33.15 53.10 57.62
N GLU A 755 34.28 53.59 58.11
CA GLU A 755 34.83 53.15 59.41
C GLU A 755 33.91 53.46 60.60
N ALA A 756 33.09 54.51 60.51
CA ALA A 756 32.11 54.86 61.53
C ALA A 756 30.86 53.95 61.51
N SER A 757 30.44 53.45 60.33
CA SER A 757 29.25 52.60 60.19
C SER A 757 29.55 51.10 60.15
N ALA A 758 30.80 50.70 59.90
CA ALA A 758 31.21 49.30 59.74
C ALA A 758 30.79 48.40 60.92
N LYS A 759 30.97 48.87 62.16
CA LYS A 759 30.60 48.11 63.36
C LYS A 759 29.10 47.80 63.42
N ALA A 760 28.25 48.77 63.11
CA ALA A 760 26.80 48.58 63.09
C ALA A 760 26.36 47.67 61.92
N THR A 761 26.89 47.92 60.72
CA THR A 761 26.58 47.12 59.52
C THR A 761 26.97 45.66 59.71
N ILE A 762 28.20 45.38 60.17
CA ILE A 762 28.69 44.01 60.38
C ILE A 762 27.82 43.28 61.42
N LYS A 763 27.46 43.93 62.52
CA LYS A 763 26.59 43.32 63.54
C LYS A 763 25.20 42.98 62.99
N ALA A 764 24.63 43.87 62.18
CA ALA A 764 23.35 43.61 61.51
C ALA A 764 23.46 42.44 60.52
N GLN A 765 24.55 42.34 59.76
CA GLN A 765 24.78 41.21 58.85
C GLN A 765 25.00 39.89 59.59
N ILE A 766 25.66 39.90 60.76
CA ILE A 766 25.79 38.71 61.62
C ILE A 766 24.41 38.23 62.11
N ASP A 767 23.47 39.14 62.38
CA ASP A 767 22.12 38.77 62.80
C ASP A 767 21.34 38.05 61.69
N LEU A 768 21.64 38.34 60.43
CA LEU A 768 21.05 37.72 59.24
C LEU A 768 21.63 36.33 58.91
N LEU A 769 22.71 35.88 59.56
CA LEU A 769 23.29 34.56 59.37
C LEU A 769 22.39 33.46 59.97
N ASP A 770 21.49 32.93 59.18
CA ASP A 770 20.39 32.01 59.53
C ASP A 770 20.79 30.73 60.31
N GLU A 771 21.95 30.15 60.04
CA GLU A 771 22.38 28.85 60.61
C GLU A 771 23.12 28.98 61.95
N LEU A 772 23.58 30.19 62.30
CA LEU A 772 24.24 30.43 63.58
C LEU A 772 23.20 30.51 64.71
N SER A 773 23.47 29.80 65.80
CA SER A 773 22.67 29.94 67.03
C SER A 773 22.75 31.36 67.59
N ALA A 774 21.73 31.77 68.37
CA ALA A 774 21.72 33.07 69.03
C ALA A 774 22.97 33.34 69.89
N ALA A 775 23.51 32.30 70.53
CA ALA A 775 24.74 32.39 71.32
C ALA A 775 25.98 32.62 70.45
N GLN A 776 26.10 31.93 69.30
CA GLN A 776 27.19 32.13 68.35
C GLN A 776 27.15 33.54 67.75
N LYS A 777 25.97 33.98 67.30
CA LYS A 777 25.77 35.36 66.80
C LYS A 777 26.21 36.39 67.83
N LEU A 778 25.78 36.24 69.09
CA LEU A 778 26.15 37.14 70.18
C LEU A 778 27.67 37.15 70.43
N ALA A 779 28.32 35.99 70.39
CA ALA A 779 29.77 35.89 70.56
C ALA A 779 30.56 36.62 69.45
N TYR A 780 30.16 36.45 68.18
CA TYR A 780 30.79 37.18 67.07
C TYR A 780 30.53 38.69 67.16
N LYS A 781 29.30 39.11 67.52
CA LYS A 781 29.00 40.55 67.72
C LYS A 781 29.81 41.18 68.85
N ASN A 782 30.02 40.49 69.96
CA ASN A 782 30.87 40.97 71.06
C ASN A 782 32.34 41.11 70.63
N ARG A 783 32.85 40.17 69.81
CA ARG A 783 34.19 40.28 69.22
C ARG A 783 34.30 41.51 68.31
N VAL A 784 33.28 41.79 67.50
CA VAL A 784 33.21 42.99 66.67
C VAL A 784 33.17 44.28 67.52
N ASP A 785 32.45 44.28 68.64
CA ASP A 785 32.38 45.44 69.55
C ASP A 785 33.74 45.79 70.17
N ALA A 786 34.58 44.79 70.43
CA ALA A 786 35.91 44.96 71.02
C ALA A 786 37.00 45.46 70.04
N LEU A 787 36.70 45.51 68.73
CA LEU A 787 37.64 45.93 67.69
C LEU A 787 37.47 47.41 67.33
N GLU A 788 38.53 48.02 66.80
CA GLU A 788 38.55 49.41 66.36
C GLU A 788 38.75 49.56 64.84
N LYS A 789 39.53 48.67 64.21
CA LYS A 789 39.80 48.71 62.77
C LYS A 789 38.76 47.93 61.97
N LYS A 790 38.28 48.52 60.87
CA LYS A 790 37.32 47.87 59.96
C LYS A 790 37.85 46.51 59.45
N ALA A 791 39.12 46.42 59.05
CA ALA A 791 39.69 45.19 58.50
C ALA A 791 39.58 44.00 59.46
N ASP A 792 39.82 44.23 60.75
CA ASP A 792 39.73 43.18 61.78
C ASP A 792 38.27 42.78 62.03
N MET A 793 37.33 43.74 62.00
CA MET A 793 35.89 43.44 62.11
C MET A 793 35.39 42.62 60.92
N VAL A 794 35.85 42.94 59.71
CA VAL A 794 35.54 42.19 58.48
C VAL A 794 36.08 40.77 58.57
N ALA A 795 37.26 40.56 59.16
CA ALA A 795 37.78 39.21 59.42
C ALA A 795 36.85 38.41 60.34
N VAL A 796 36.34 39.02 61.42
CA VAL A 796 35.36 38.38 62.31
C VAL A 796 34.03 38.08 61.60
N TYR A 797 33.56 38.98 60.74
CA TYR A 797 32.38 38.73 59.89
C TYR A 797 32.60 37.54 58.95
N ASN A 798 33.75 37.48 58.28
CA ASN A 798 34.09 36.38 57.38
C ASN A 798 34.23 35.06 58.13
N GLU A 799 34.75 35.05 59.36
CA GLU A 799 34.74 33.88 60.24
C GLU A 799 33.32 33.44 60.60
N ALA A 800 32.44 34.38 60.95
CA ALA A 800 31.05 34.08 61.26
C ALA A 800 30.31 33.50 60.03
N LYS A 801 30.55 34.07 58.84
CA LYS A 801 30.03 33.58 57.56
C LYS A 801 30.54 32.18 57.24
N ALA A 802 31.83 31.94 57.42
CA ALA A 802 32.43 30.63 57.18
C ALA A 802 31.83 29.57 58.13
N GLU A 803 31.60 29.92 59.39
CA GLU A 803 30.96 29.02 60.35
C GLU A 803 29.47 28.78 60.03
N ASN A 804 28.74 29.81 59.58
CA ASN A 804 27.36 29.69 59.12
C ASN A 804 27.25 28.67 57.97
N ASN A 805 28.11 28.82 56.96
CA ASN A 805 28.15 27.92 55.81
C ASN A 805 28.57 26.51 56.22
N ARG A 806 29.54 26.37 57.13
CA ARG A 806 29.98 25.07 57.66
C ARG A 806 28.86 24.33 58.39
N VAL A 807 28.01 25.05 59.13
CA VAL A 807 26.86 24.47 59.86
C VAL A 807 25.78 23.99 58.89
N ALA A 808 25.39 24.83 57.91
CA ALA A 808 24.46 24.44 56.84
C ALA A 808 24.96 23.19 56.09
N ASP A 809 26.21 23.23 55.60
CA ASP A 809 26.77 22.16 54.79
C ASP A 809 26.88 20.83 55.54
N LYS A 810 27.14 20.87 56.84
CA LYS A 810 27.21 19.65 57.66
C LYS A 810 25.87 18.89 57.70
N ALA A 811 24.76 19.60 57.79
CA ALA A 811 23.43 18.98 57.79
C ALA A 811 23.14 18.36 56.42
N THR A 812 23.41 19.12 55.35
CA THR A 812 23.21 18.72 53.95
C THR A 812 24.09 17.53 53.56
N VAL A 813 25.38 17.53 53.93
CA VAL A 813 26.33 16.43 53.69
C VAL A 813 25.85 15.09 54.28
N ASN A 814 25.29 15.12 55.48
CA ASN A 814 24.75 13.91 56.11
C ASN A 814 23.56 13.35 55.33
N ASN A 815 22.74 14.22 54.73
CA ASN A 815 21.62 13.83 53.89
C ASN A 815 22.10 13.27 52.54
N ILE A 816 23.01 13.98 51.86
CA ILE A 816 23.65 13.53 50.61
C ILE A 816 24.23 12.13 50.76
N THR A 817 24.97 11.88 51.85
CA THR A 817 25.60 10.58 52.11
C THR A 817 24.57 9.45 52.21
N LYS A 818 23.43 9.70 52.87
CA LYS A 818 22.34 8.72 52.97
C LYS A 818 21.68 8.47 51.61
N LEU A 819 21.44 9.53 50.84
CA LEU A 819 20.79 9.45 49.52
C LEU A 819 21.68 8.74 48.49
N ILE A 820 22.99 8.97 48.51
CA ILE A 820 23.95 8.22 47.68
C ILE A 820 23.92 6.74 48.07
N ALA A 821 23.92 6.42 49.37
CA ALA A 821 23.89 5.04 49.84
C ALA A 821 22.58 4.31 49.52
N SER A 822 21.44 5.01 49.47
CA SER A 822 20.15 4.45 49.09
C SER A 822 19.92 4.36 47.57
N GLY A 823 20.86 4.86 46.75
CA GLY A 823 20.71 4.93 45.29
C GLY A 823 19.80 6.06 44.80
N SER A 824 19.44 7.00 45.68
CA SER A 824 18.59 8.16 45.39
C SER A 824 19.41 9.30 44.78
N PHE A 825 20.04 9.06 43.62
CA PHE A 825 21.06 9.95 43.05
C PHE A 825 20.55 11.34 42.65
N VAL A 826 19.30 11.44 42.17
CA VAL A 826 18.69 12.74 41.80
C VAL A 826 18.47 13.61 43.03
N GLU A 827 17.96 13.04 44.12
CA GLU A 827 17.79 13.74 45.37
C GLU A 827 19.15 14.08 46.00
N ALA A 828 20.15 13.20 45.87
CA ALA A 828 21.51 13.52 46.27
C ALA A 828 22.11 14.71 45.49
N GLN A 829 21.87 14.81 44.18
CA GLN A 829 22.32 15.94 43.36
C GLN A 829 21.65 17.25 43.78
N LYS A 830 20.33 17.23 44.05
CA LYS A 830 19.60 18.40 44.56
C LYS A 830 20.18 18.86 45.89
N GLU A 831 20.48 17.94 46.79
CA GLU A 831 21.10 18.27 48.07
C GLU A 831 22.56 18.75 47.92
N ILE A 832 23.34 18.21 46.96
CA ILE A 832 24.70 18.70 46.65
C ILE A 832 24.66 20.16 46.19
N ASN A 833 23.67 20.54 45.37
CA ASN A 833 23.54 21.91 44.88
C ASN A 833 23.26 22.91 46.02
N LYS A 834 22.61 22.46 47.10
CA LYS A 834 22.36 23.27 48.32
C LYS A 834 23.62 23.52 49.17
N LEU A 835 24.75 22.85 48.90
CA LEU A 835 25.99 23.09 49.64
C LEU A 835 26.52 24.50 49.36
N ARG A 836 26.70 25.28 50.42
CA ARG A 836 27.16 26.68 50.44
C ARG A 836 28.68 26.78 50.22
N THR A 837 29.46 25.73 50.50
CA THR A 837 30.92 25.70 50.33
C THR A 837 31.34 24.94 49.06
N ASP A 838 32.01 25.62 48.13
CA ASP A 838 32.41 25.06 46.84
C ASP A 838 33.36 23.86 46.93
N SER A 839 34.29 23.83 47.90
CA SER A 839 35.20 22.68 48.08
C SER A 839 34.44 21.42 48.50
N ILE A 840 33.48 21.56 49.40
CA ILE A 840 32.61 20.47 49.86
C ILE A 840 31.67 20.03 48.72
N ARG A 841 31.10 20.98 47.97
CA ARG A 841 30.27 20.68 46.80
C ARG A 841 31.02 19.83 45.78
N LYS A 842 32.25 20.23 45.42
CA LYS A 842 33.11 19.47 44.47
C LYS A 842 33.45 18.07 44.99
N GLU A 843 33.75 17.93 46.27
CA GLU A 843 34.03 16.63 46.89
C GLU A 843 32.82 15.68 46.80
N TYR A 844 31.63 16.16 47.15
CA TYR A 844 30.43 15.32 47.13
C TYR A 844 29.87 15.10 45.72
N GLN A 845 30.08 16.03 44.79
CA GLN A 845 29.82 15.81 43.38
C GLN A 845 30.66 14.64 42.84
N ALA A 846 31.97 14.62 43.13
CA ALA A 846 32.83 13.52 42.71
C ALA A 846 32.37 12.17 43.30
N LYS A 847 31.96 12.14 44.57
CA LYS A 847 31.40 10.94 45.22
C LYS A 847 30.09 10.47 44.58
N LEU A 848 29.22 11.40 44.18
CA LEU A 848 27.98 11.09 43.48
C LEU A 848 28.26 10.52 42.09
N ASP A 849 29.15 11.18 41.32
CA ASP A 849 29.53 10.76 39.97
C ASP A 849 30.15 9.35 39.98
N GLU A 850 31.04 9.07 40.93
CA GLU A 850 31.62 7.73 41.13
C GLU A 850 30.55 6.68 41.45
N SER A 851 29.55 7.03 42.28
CA SER A 851 28.47 6.12 42.68
C SER A 851 27.49 5.84 41.54
N ILE A 852 27.15 6.88 40.75
CA ILE A 852 26.33 6.75 39.53
C ILE A 852 27.06 5.87 38.50
N ALA A 853 28.35 6.12 38.28
CA ALA A 853 29.15 5.34 37.35
C ALA A 853 29.23 3.85 37.76
N LEU A 854 29.36 3.57 39.05
CA LEU A 854 29.32 2.20 39.58
C LEU A 854 27.95 1.55 39.40
N ALA A 855 26.86 2.24 39.75
CA ALA A 855 25.50 1.71 39.63
C ALA A 855 25.14 1.41 38.17
N THR A 856 25.49 2.32 37.26
CA THR A 856 25.32 2.16 35.81
C THR A 856 26.12 0.96 35.30
N ALA A 857 27.39 0.85 35.69
CA ALA A 857 28.23 -0.28 35.31
C ALA A 857 27.66 -1.62 35.80
N LYS A 858 27.09 -1.69 37.02
CA LYS A 858 26.43 -2.90 37.55
C LYS A 858 25.15 -3.24 36.79
N ALA A 859 24.33 -2.26 36.45
CA ALA A 859 23.11 -2.49 35.69
C ALA A 859 23.43 -3.01 34.27
N GLU A 860 24.43 -2.40 33.63
CA GLU A 860 24.92 -2.81 32.32
C GLU A 860 25.57 -4.20 32.36
N ALA A 861 26.36 -4.48 33.39
CA ALA A 861 26.89 -5.80 33.67
C ALA A 861 25.80 -6.87 33.79
N ASN A 862 24.71 -6.58 34.51
CA ASN A 862 23.60 -7.51 34.65
C ASN A 862 22.91 -7.80 33.31
N LYS A 863 22.73 -6.77 32.46
CA LYS A 863 22.19 -6.95 31.10
C LYS A 863 23.12 -7.80 30.23
N GLN A 864 24.42 -7.54 30.29
CA GLN A 864 25.41 -8.33 29.54
C GLN A 864 25.41 -9.78 30.01
N ILE A 865 25.34 -10.03 31.32
CA ILE A 865 25.21 -11.38 31.90
C ILE A 865 23.92 -12.08 31.46
N ASP A 866 22.80 -11.36 31.42
CA ASP A 866 21.52 -11.90 30.94
C ASP A 866 21.59 -12.33 29.48
N ALA A 867 22.30 -11.56 28.66
CA ALA A 867 22.48 -11.81 27.23
C ALA A 867 23.46 -12.96 26.91
N LEU A 868 24.24 -13.47 27.87
CA LEU A 868 25.16 -14.59 27.62
C LEU A 868 24.37 -15.88 27.37
N GLU A 869 24.47 -16.45 26.17
CA GLU A 869 23.62 -17.55 25.72
C GLU A 869 24.04 -18.91 26.30
N ASN A 870 25.32 -19.05 26.70
CA ASN A 870 25.92 -20.32 27.11
C ASN A 870 26.10 -20.46 28.63
N LEU A 871 25.67 -19.46 29.42
CA LEU A 871 25.58 -19.58 30.88
C LEU A 871 24.20 -20.11 31.31
N SER A 872 24.20 -21.05 32.26
CA SER A 872 22.98 -21.51 32.94
C SER A 872 22.33 -20.40 33.77
N ALA A 873 21.06 -20.59 34.13
CA ALA A 873 20.35 -19.65 34.99
C ALA A 873 21.04 -19.49 36.36
N GLU A 874 21.56 -20.58 36.92
CA GLU A 874 22.30 -20.62 38.18
C GLU A 874 23.62 -19.84 38.10
N GLU A 875 24.37 -20.00 37.00
CA GLU A 875 25.63 -19.28 36.77
C GLU A 875 25.40 -17.78 36.55
N LYS A 876 24.32 -17.41 35.85
CA LYS A 876 23.93 -15.99 35.71
C LYS A 876 23.56 -15.38 37.05
N ILE A 877 22.82 -16.08 37.90
CA ILE A 877 22.49 -15.62 39.25
C ILE A 877 23.75 -15.42 40.08
N ALA A 878 24.67 -16.39 40.09
CA ALA A 878 25.94 -16.30 40.81
C ALA A 878 26.83 -15.16 40.28
N ALA A 879 26.86 -14.94 38.97
CA ALA A 879 27.59 -13.85 38.34
C ALA A 879 27.02 -12.48 38.74
N LYS A 880 25.69 -12.32 38.72
CA LYS A 880 25.02 -11.09 39.18
C LYS A 880 25.24 -10.83 40.67
N GLU A 881 25.25 -11.89 41.50
CA GLU A 881 25.57 -11.77 42.93
C GLU A 881 27.03 -11.34 43.15
N LYS A 882 27.95 -11.81 42.31
CA LYS A 882 29.36 -11.36 42.35
C LYS A 882 29.45 -9.89 41.94
N VAL A 883 28.77 -9.48 40.86
CA VAL A 883 28.72 -8.09 40.38
C VAL A 883 28.13 -7.15 41.43
N SER A 884 27.09 -7.57 42.15
CA SER A 884 26.45 -6.73 43.17
C SER A 884 27.39 -6.39 44.33
N LYS A 885 28.33 -7.29 44.67
CA LYS A 885 29.33 -7.13 45.74
C LYS A 885 30.53 -6.24 45.35
N LEU A 886 30.72 -5.92 44.07
CA LEU A 886 31.86 -5.11 43.62
C LEU A 886 31.67 -3.63 43.97
N THR A 887 32.74 -2.95 44.35
CA THR A 887 32.69 -1.57 44.85
C THR A 887 33.26 -0.54 43.87
N THR A 888 33.79 -0.96 42.72
CA THR A 888 34.36 -0.06 41.72
C THR A 888 33.91 -0.45 40.30
N LYS A 889 33.73 0.55 39.44
CA LYS A 889 33.34 0.37 38.04
C LYS A 889 34.31 -0.55 37.28
N SER A 890 35.62 -0.30 37.44
CA SER A 890 36.66 -1.11 36.78
C SER A 890 36.62 -2.59 37.18
N ALA A 891 36.30 -2.89 38.45
CA ALA A 891 36.15 -4.28 38.88
C ALA A 891 34.92 -4.95 38.25
N VAL A 892 33.81 -4.21 38.10
CA VAL A 892 32.59 -4.69 37.43
C VAL A 892 32.85 -4.99 35.95
N GLU A 893 33.45 -4.04 35.23
CA GLU A 893 33.77 -4.19 33.81
C GLU A 893 34.71 -5.37 33.56
N LYS A 894 35.74 -5.53 34.41
CA LYS A 894 36.66 -6.67 34.31
C LYS A 894 35.94 -8.01 34.51
N ALA A 895 35.07 -8.10 35.51
CA ALA A 895 34.34 -9.34 35.79
C ALA A 895 33.41 -9.74 34.63
N VAL A 896 32.74 -8.78 33.99
CA VAL A 896 31.88 -9.04 32.84
C VAL A 896 32.68 -9.39 31.59
N ALA A 897 33.80 -8.71 31.34
CA ALA A 897 34.67 -9.01 30.20
C ALA A 897 35.20 -10.45 30.26
N GLU A 898 35.56 -10.94 31.46
CA GLU A 898 35.95 -12.34 31.66
C GLU A 898 34.81 -13.33 31.36
N LEU A 899 33.57 -13.00 31.73
CA LEU A 899 32.38 -13.82 31.45
C LEU A 899 32.02 -13.84 29.96
N VAL A 900 32.02 -12.67 29.31
CA VAL A 900 31.77 -12.53 27.86
C VAL A 900 32.80 -13.31 27.07
N LYS A 901 34.08 -13.24 27.46
CA LYS A 901 35.15 -14.01 26.82
C LYS A 901 34.89 -15.52 26.94
N ALA A 902 34.49 -15.99 28.12
CA ALA A 902 34.16 -17.41 28.33
C ALA A 902 32.94 -17.86 27.50
N ASP A 903 31.89 -17.04 27.41
CA ASP A 903 30.69 -17.32 26.62
C ASP A 903 30.99 -17.39 25.10
N ASN A 904 31.74 -16.43 24.57
CA ASN A 904 32.17 -16.43 23.18
C ASN A 904 33.02 -17.67 22.86
N LEU A 905 33.95 -18.04 23.74
CA LEU A 905 34.75 -19.25 23.59
C LEU A 905 33.91 -20.54 23.63
N ALA A 906 32.82 -20.57 24.40
CA ALA A 906 31.90 -21.70 24.43
C ALA A 906 31.12 -21.82 23.12
N HIS A 907 30.62 -20.70 22.58
CA HIS A 907 29.94 -20.65 21.27
C HIS A 907 30.87 -21.06 20.11
N ASP A 908 32.09 -20.54 20.11
CA ASP A 908 33.00 -20.66 18.97
C ASP A 908 33.70 -22.03 18.88
N LYS A 909 33.57 -22.88 19.90
CA LYS A 909 34.30 -24.14 20.03
C LYS A 909 34.24 -25.00 18.76
N ASP A 910 33.03 -25.27 18.26
CA ASP A 910 32.85 -26.13 17.08
C ASP A 910 33.33 -25.43 15.80
N LEU A 911 33.17 -24.11 15.71
CA LEU A 911 33.64 -23.32 14.56
C LEU A 911 35.17 -23.33 14.47
N ILE A 912 35.87 -23.22 15.60
CA ILE A 912 37.34 -23.30 15.68
C ILE A 912 37.83 -24.66 15.16
N ASP A 913 37.16 -25.75 15.56
CA ASP A 913 37.51 -27.10 15.11
C ASP A 913 37.26 -27.28 13.61
N ILE A 914 36.13 -26.77 13.10
CA ILE A 914 35.80 -26.80 11.66
C ILE A 914 36.83 -26.01 10.84
N VAL A 915 37.18 -24.79 11.26
CA VAL A 915 38.20 -23.96 10.58
C VAL A 915 39.53 -24.72 10.53
N THR A 916 39.94 -25.32 11.64
CA THR A 916 41.20 -26.06 11.73
C THR A 916 41.22 -27.25 10.76
N LEU A 917 40.09 -27.95 10.59
CA LEU A 917 39.94 -29.03 9.62
C LEU A 917 39.94 -28.53 8.18
N GLN A 918 39.22 -27.44 7.87
CA GLN A 918 39.16 -26.83 6.54
C GLN A 918 40.52 -26.32 6.07
N ILE A 919 41.29 -25.67 6.95
CA ILE A 919 42.66 -25.24 6.65
C ILE A 919 43.55 -26.45 6.33
N LYS A 920 43.45 -27.55 7.11
CA LYS A 920 44.20 -28.79 6.83
C LYS A 920 43.79 -29.46 5.51
N ALA A 921 42.51 -29.42 5.18
CA ALA A 921 41.96 -29.94 3.92
C ALA A 921 42.24 -29.04 2.70
N LYS A 922 42.87 -27.87 2.90
CA LYS A 922 43.11 -26.82 1.89
C LYS A 922 41.83 -26.21 1.30
N GLU A 923 40.73 -26.25 2.04
CA GLU A 923 39.45 -25.61 1.70
C GLU A 923 39.45 -24.15 2.17
N PHE A 924 40.36 -23.34 1.63
CA PHE A 924 40.67 -22.02 2.19
C PHE A 924 39.53 -21.02 2.15
N GLU A 925 38.69 -21.06 1.12
CA GLU A 925 37.52 -20.19 1.03
C GLU A 925 36.46 -20.56 2.07
N ALA A 926 36.26 -21.86 2.33
CA ALA A 926 35.37 -22.34 3.37
C ALA A 926 35.91 -21.98 4.76
N ALA A 927 37.22 -22.13 4.97
CA ALA A 927 37.89 -21.70 6.20
C ALA A 927 37.71 -20.20 6.47
N ALA A 928 37.89 -19.34 5.47
CA ALA A 928 37.69 -17.90 5.61
C ALA A 928 36.25 -17.57 6.06
N LYS A 929 35.26 -18.17 5.41
CA LYS A 929 33.83 -17.98 5.75
C LYS A 929 33.51 -18.47 7.17
N THR A 930 34.09 -19.59 7.60
CA THR A 930 33.87 -20.10 8.96
C THR A 930 34.57 -19.22 10.01
N ILE A 931 35.77 -18.68 9.72
CA ILE A 931 36.49 -17.74 10.61
C ILE A 931 35.66 -16.46 10.82
N GLU A 932 34.96 -15.97 9.80
CA GLU A 932 34.13 -14.78 9.94
C GLU A 932 33.03 -14.92 11.01
N ARG A 933 32.55 -16.15 11.23
CA ARG A 933 31.48 -16.50 12.18
C ARG A 933 31.93 -16.60 13.64
N ILE A 934 33.24 -16.60 13.90
CA ILE A 934 33.80 -16.66 15.26
C ILE A 934 33.58 -15.32 15.96
N ARG A 935 33.03 -15.35 17.18
CA ARG A 935 32.70 -14.18 18.01
C ARG A 935 33.92 -13.65 18.76
N ASP A 936 34.81 -14.51 19.26
CA ASP A 936 36.02 -14.14 19.98
C ASP A 936 37.09 -13.55 19.04
N ALA A 937 37.37 -12.27 19.21
CA ALA A 937 38.26 -11.52 18.33
C ALA A 937 39.72 -12.02 18.35
N GLU A 938 40.23 -12.43 19.53
CA GLU A 938 41.59 -12.96 19.67
C GLU A 938 41.74 -14.28 18.89
N THR A 939 40.76 -15.18 19.03
CA THR A 939 40.75 -16.48 18.35
C THR A 939 40.55 -16.34 16.86
N LYS A 940 39.65 -15.45 16.43
CA LYS A 940 39.43 -15.11 15.02
C LYS A 940 40.70 -14.61 14.35
N ALA A 941 41.41 -13.67 14.97
CA ALA A 941 42.67 -13.14 14.45
C ALA A 941 43.76 -14.22 14.35
N LYS A 942 43.83 -15.12 15.34
CA LYS A 942 44.79 -16.24 15.33
C LYS A 942 44.52 -17.22 14.18
N LEU A 943 43.26 -17.57 13.94
CA LEU A 943 42.87 -18.49 12.87
C LEU A 943 43.01 -17.86 11.48
N GLN A 944 42.73 -16.57 11.34
CA GLN A 944 42.96 -15.81 10.11
C GLN A 944 44.45 -15.86 9.71
N LYS A 945 45.34 -15.65 10.66
CA LYS A 945 46.78 -15.77 10.43
C LYS A 945 47.19 -17.18 10.01
N GLN A 946 46.61 -18.21 10.63
CA GLN A 946 46.88 -19.61 10.24
C GLN A 946 46.41 -19.93 8.82
N LEU A 947 45.29 -19.35 8.38
CA LEU A 947 44.78 -19.46 7.01
C LEU A 947 45.72 -18.78 6.00
N GLU A 948 46.16 -17.55 6.29
CA GLU A 948 47.08 -16.79 5.44
C GLU A 948 48.43 -17.50 5.26
N ASP A 949 48.97 -18.08 6.33
CA ASP A 949 50.21 -18.84 6.26
C ASP A 949 50.06 -20.13 5.44
N ALA A 950 48.88 -20.77 5.46
CA ALA A 950 48.61 -21.97 4.66
C ALA A 950 48.44 -21.71 3.16
N GLN A 951 48.18 -20.46 2.73
CA GLN A 951 47.93 -20.07 1.34
C GLN A 951 49.19 -19.73 0.50
N LYS A 952 50.40 -19.71 1.09
CA LYS A 952 51.64 -19.27 0.39
C LYS A 952 52.22 -20.36 -0.55
N VAL A 953 52.65 -19.96 -1.78
CA VAL A 953 53.36 -20.81 -2.78
C VAL A 953 54.71 -20.18 -3.18
N ALA A 954 55.76 -20.99 -3.42
CA ALA A 954 57.12 -20.53 -3.75
C ALA A 954 57.45 -20.56 -5.27
N PRO A 955 58.12 -19.54 -5.84
CA PRO A 955 58.53 -19.47 -7.25
C PRO A 955 59.72 -20.39 -7.59
N THR A 956 59.84 -20.83 -8.87
CA THR A 956 60.97 -21.68 -9.35
C THR A 956 61.70 -21.07 -10.56
N ILE A 957 62.98 -21.46 -10.78
CA ILE A 957 63.80 -21.03 -11.93
C ILE A 957 64.12 -22.24 -12.81
N LYS A 958 64.08 -22.06 -14.13
CA LYS A 958 64.56 -23.02 -15.12
C LYS A 958 65.60 -22.39 -16.04
N GLY A 959 66.55 -23.17 -16.56
CA GLY A 959 67.53 -22.62 -17.50
C GLY A 959 68.17 -23.65 -18.42
N THR A 960 68.78 -23.16 -19.50
CA THR A 960 69.53 -23.96 -20.48
C THR A 960 70.76 -23.20 -20.98
N GLY A 961 71.78 -23.96 -21.40
CA GLY A 961 73.05 -23.45 -21.88
C GLY A 961 73.36 -23.93 -23.29
N HIS A 962 73.94 -23.05 -24.11
CA HIS A 962 74.56 -23.37 -25.39
C HIS A 962 76.03 -23.67 -25.16
N VAL A 963 76.44 -24.93 -25.32
CA VAL A 963 77.82 -25.35 -25.09
C VAL A 963 78.53 -25.56 -26.42
N SER A 964 79.77 -25.08 -26.50
CA SER A 964 80.61 -25.16 -27.70
C SER A 964 80.69 -26.60 -28.22
N LYS A 965 80.54 -26.76 -29.54
CA LYS A 965 80.47 -28.06 -30.25
C LYS A 965 79.28 -28.98 -29.90
N ILE A 966 78.41 -28.60 -28.98
CA ILE A 966 77.19 -29.36 -28.61
C ILE A 966 75.93 -28.63 -29.07
N GLY A 967 75.87 -27.32 -28.88
CA GLY A 967 74.65 -26.54 -29.07
C GLY A 967 73.85 -26.36 -27.78
N TRP A 968 72.57 -26.00 -27.91
CA TRP A 968 71.65 -25.85 -26.76
C TRP A 968 71.37 -27.19 -26.08
N GLN A 969 71.53 -27.24 -24.76
CA GLN A 969 71.26 -28.42 -23.95
C GLN A 969 69.81 -28.46 -23.44
N LYS A 970 69.41 -29.56 -22.78
CA LYS A 970 68.10 -29.70 -22.13
C LYS A 970 67.91 -28.58 -21.08
N THR A 971 66.70 -28.03 -20.99
CA THR A 971 66.32 -27.14 -19.90
C THR A 971 66.26 -27.91 -18.58
N VAL A 972 66.87 -27.35 -17.56
CA VAL A 972 67.00 -27.91 -16.21
C VAL A 972 66.32 -27.03 -15.17
N ASP A 973 65.90 -27.62 -14.06
CA ASP A 973 65.24 -26.90 -12.95
C ASP A 973 66.26 -26.24 -12.01
N MET A 974 65.77 -25.49 -11.02
CA MET A 974 66.64 -24.81 -10.05
C MET A 974 67.53 -25.81 -9.29
N ASN A 975 68.72 -25.38 -8.92
CA ASN A 975 69.80 -26.22 -8.37
C ASN A 975 70.39 -27.27 -9.33
N GLU A 976 69.98 -27.35 -10.59
CA GLU A 976 70.65 -28.21 -11.58
C GLU A 976 71.73 -27.44 -12.38
N ILE A 977 72.60 -28.19 -13.08
CA ILE A 977 73.76 -27.63 -13.80
C ILE A 977 73.34 -27.21 -15.21
N ILE A 978 73.54 -25.93 -15.53
CA ILE A 978 73.39 -25.37 -16.88
C ILE A 978 74.77 -25.32 -17.54
N GLY A 979 75.04 -26.20 -18.50
CA GLY A 979 76.35 -26.33 -19.16
C GLY A 979 76.95 -27.72 -18.99
N THR A 980 78.28 -27.81 -19.03
CA THR A 980 78.99 -29.08 -18.78
C THR A 980 80.19 -28.88 -17.86
N THR A 981 80.43 -29.79 -16.93
CA THR A 981 81.67 -29.86 -16.16
C THR A 981 82.53 -31.03 -16.64
N GLY A 982 83.86 -30.90 -16.54
CA GLY A 982 84.82 -31.98 -16.87
C GLY A 982 85.06 -32.27 -18.36
N ARG A 983 84.21 -31.75 -19.27
CA ARG A 983 84.35 -31.96 -20.73
C ARG A 983 85.27 -30.95 -21.43
N LYS A 984 85.76 -29.95 -20.70
CA LYS A 984 86.60 -28.85 -21.22
C LYS A 984 85.95 -28.04 -22.36
N LEU A 985 84.62 -27.98 -22.40
CA LEU A 985 83.86 -27.21 -23.39
C LEU A 985 83.41 -25.87 -22.79
N ALA A 986 83.36 -24.83 -23.62
CA ALA A 986 82.91 -23.51 -23.21
C ALA A 986 81.39 -23.41 -23.22
N LEU A 987 80.83 -22.77 -22.21
CA LEU A 987 79.48 -22.22 -22.26
C LEU A 987 79.53 -20.93 -23.08
N GLU A 988 78.76 -20.87 -24.16
CA GLU A 988 78.77 -19.75 -25.11
C GLU A 988 77.55 -18.85 -24.95
N ALA A 989 76.40 -19.41 -24.53
CA ALA A 989 75.21 -18.65 -24.20
C ALA A 989 74.31 -19.36 -23.16
N VAL A 990 73.39 -18.61 -22.54
CA VAL A 990 72.38 -19.13 -21.61
C VAL A 990 70.99 -18.52 -21.86
N LYS A 991 69.95 -19.26 -21.52
CA LYS A 991 68.56 -18.78 -21.34
C LYS A 991 68.09 -19.20 -19.95
N ILE A 992 67.54 -18.26 -19.19
CA ILE A 992 67.07 -18.47 -17.81
C ILE A 992 65.66 -17.90 -17.72
N ASN A 993 64.70 -18.69 -17.26
CA ASN A 993 63.31 -18.28 -17.14
C ASN A 993 62.78 -18.56 -15.73
N LEU A 994 61.85 -17.73 -15.26
CA LEU A 994 61.02 -18.08 -14.12
C LEU A 994 59.91 -19.00 -14.63
N ALA A 995 59.69 -20.12 -13.95
CA ALA A 995 58.57 -20.99 -14.22
C ALA A 995 57.55 -20.84 -13.08
N ASP A 996 56.35 -20.40 -13.45
CA ASP A 996 55.19 -20.51 -12.59
C ASP A 996 54.87 -22.01 -12.46
N VAL A 997 55.03 -22.57 -11.26
CA VAL A 997 54.49 -23.91 -10.98
C VAL A 997 52.97 -23.79 -11.03
N ASP A 998 52.28 -24.77 -11.62
CA ASP A 998 50.81 -24.82 -11.74
C ASP A 998 50.12 -24.31 -10.45
N MET A 999 49.56 -23.10 -10.52
CA MET A 999 48.87 -22.45 -9.42
C MET A 999 47.38 -22.81 -9.43
N PRO A 1000 46.74 -23.01 -8.25
CA PRO A 1000 45.28 -23.03 -8.17
C PRO A 1000 44.71 -21.67 -8.58
N GLU A 1001 43.57 -21.69 -9.28
CA GLU A 1001 42.89 -20.51 -9.81
C GLU A 1001 42.53 -19.55 -8.65
N GLY A 1002 43.15 -18.36 -8.61
CA GLY A 1002 42.91 -17.34 -7.57
C GLY A 1002 44.06 -17.04 -6.60
N ALA A 1003 45.21 -17.73 -6.69
CA ALA A 1003 46.39 -17.36 -5.91
C ALA A 1003 47.01 -16.02 -6.38
N LYS A 1004 47.39 -15.13 -5.45
CA LYS A 1004 48.06 -13.85 -5.78
C LYS A 1004 49.43 -14.14 -6.40
N LYS A 1005 49.56 -13.92 -7.71
CA LYS A 1005 50.83 -13.99 -8.43
C LYS A 1005 51.79 -12.91 -7.91
N LEU A 1006 53.02 -13.29 -7.56
CA LEU A 1006 54.07 -12.33 -7.21
C LEU A 1006 54.54 -11.63 -8.49
N GLU A 1007 54.48 -10.30 -8.52
CA GLU A 1007 54.91 -9.47 -9.65
C GLU A 1007 56.45 -9.40 -9.73
N GLY A 1008 57.05 -9.58 -10.91
CA GLY A 1008 58.51 -9.51 -11.08
C GLY A 1008 59.09 -10.46 -12.13
N GLY A 1009 60.41 -10.41 -12.34
CA GLY A 1009 61.11 -11.19 -13.37
C GLY A 1009 62.55 -11.56 -13.00
N ILE A 1010 63.25 -12.27 -13.89
CA ILE A 1010 64.70 -12.53 -13.80
C ILE A 1010 65.45 -11.86 -14.95
N GLU A 1011 66.48 -11.07 -14.62
CA GLU A 1011 67.37 -10.41 -15.57
C GLU A 1011 68.79 -10.94 -15.44
N TYR A 1012 69.47 -11.11 -16.56
CA TYR A 1012 70.84 -11.61 -16.58
C TYR A 1012 71.63 -11.09 -17.77
N ARG A 1013 72.97 -11.06 -17.65
CA ARG A 1013 73.89 -10.72 -18.73
C ARG A 1013 75.16 -11.55 -18.68
N ALA A 1014 75.77 -11.73 -19.84
CA ALA A 1014 77.02 -12.46 -19.99
C ALA A 1014 78.20 -11.51 -20.25
N HIS A 1015 79.37 -11.85 -19.72
CA HIS A 1015 80.65 -11.33 -20.19
C HIS A 1015 81.24 -12.32 -21.18
N VAL A 1016 81.38 -11.92 -22.44
CA VAL A 1016 81.85 -12.79 -23.53
C VAL A 1016 83.24 -12.36 -23.98
N ARG A 1017 84.12 -13.34 -24.24
CA ARG A 1017 85.48 -13.09 -24.74
C ARG A 1017 85.45 -12.16 -25.97
N ASN A 1018 86.35 -11.18 -25.99
CA ASN A 1018 86.50 -10.14 -27.04
C ASN A 1018 85.28 -9.22 -27.25
N ILE A 1019 84.21 -9.35 -26.46
CA ILE A 1019 83.03 -8.48 -26.50
C ILE A 1019 82.89 -7.70 -25.19
N GLY A 1020 83.20 -8.34 -24.05
CA GLY A 1020 82.95 -7.78 -22.73
C GLY A 1020 81.54 -8.05 -22.23
N TRP A 1021 81.06 -7.21 -21.30
CA TRP A 1021 79.70 -7.30 -20.77
C TRP A 1021 78.66 -6.89 -21.81
N GLN A 1022 77.72 -7.79 -22.09
CA GLN A 1022 76.55 -7.49 -22.92
C GLN A 1022 75.46 -6.76 -22.10
N LYS A 1023 74.44 -6.25 -22.79
CA LYS A 1023 73.24 -5.69 -22.12
C LYS A 1023 72.50 -6.79 -21.33
N TYR A 1024 71.78 -6.37 -20.28
CA TYR A 1024 70.86 -7.27 -19.57
C TYR A 1024 69.74 -7.73 -20.48
N VAL A 1025 69.38 -9.00 -20.36
CA VAL A 1025 68.23 -9.63 -21.01
C VAL A 1025 67.37 -10.27 -19.93
N SER A 1026 66.09 -10.49 -20.23
CA SER A 1026 65.11 -10.97 -19.25
C SER A 1026 64.47 -12.28 -19.72
N ASN A 1027 64.04 -13.12 -18.76
CA ASN A 1027 63.10 -14.24 -18.94
C ASN A 1027 63.20 -14.99 -20.29
N GLY A 1028 64.12 -15.94 -20.38
CA GLY A 1028 64.27 -16.85 -21.51
C GLY A 1028 65.01 -16.28 -22.73
N ALA A 1029 65.32 -14.98 -22.73
CA ALA A 1029 66.15 -14.36 -23.76
C ALA A 1029 67.61 -14.84 -23.73
N ILE A 1030 68.35 -14.70 -24.83
CA ILE A 1030 69.72 -15.22 -24.93
C ILE A 1030 70.71 -14.22 -24.34
N ALA A 1031 71.50 -14.64 -23.35
CA ALA A 1031 72.72 -13.94 -22.95
C ALA A 1031 73.94 -14.74 -23.40
N GLY A 1032 74.88 -14.11 -24.10
CA GLY A 1032 76.05 -14.76 -24.71
C GLY A 1032 76.06 -14.66 -26.24
N THR A 1033 76.72 -15.62 -26.89
CA THR A 1033 76.74 -15.75 -28.36
C THR A 1033 76.55 -17.19 -28.79
N THR A 1034 75.97 -17.40 -29.97
CA THR A 1034 75.88 -18.72 -30.62
C THR A 1034 76.57 -18.65 -31.98
N GLY A 1035 77.27 -19.72 -32.38
CA GLY A 1035 77.89 -19.84 -33.71
C GLY A 1035 79.11 -18.94 -33.97
N LYS A 1036 79.55 -18.13 -33.00
CA LYS A 1036 80.71 -17.22 -33.13
C LYS A 1036 82.01 -17.78 -32.54
N SER A 1037 81.97 -18.98 -31.95
CA SER A 1037 83.10 -19.58 -31.21
C SER A 1037 83.67 -18.67 -30.10
N LEU A 1038 82.83 -17.82 -29.50
CA LEU A 1038 83.20 -16.94 -28.40
C LEU A 1038 82.60 -17.47 -27.09
N GLN A 1039 83.45 -17.80 -26.14
CA GLN A 1039 83.05 -18.29 -24.82
C GLN A 1039 82.56 -17.18 -23.89
N MET A 1040 81.63 -17.53 -23.01
CA MET A 1040 81.34 -16.74 -21.81
C MET A 1040 82.50 -16.92 -20.82
N GLU A 1041 82.83 -15.84 -20.11
CA GLU A 1041 83.83 -15.82 -19.04
C GLU A 1041 83.17 -15.54 -17.67
N ALA A 1042 82.06 -14.79 -17.66
CA ALA A 1042 81.29 -14.49 -16.45
C ALA A 1042 79.80 -14.24 -16.75
N ILE A 1043 78.99 -14.25 -15.68
CA ILE A 1043 77.55 -13.97 -15.71
C ILE A 1043 77.13 -13.15 -14.49
N GLN A 1044 76.13 -12.29 -14.68
CA GLN A 1044 75.39 -11.61 -13.61
C GLN A 1044 73.89 -11.90 -13.78
N ILE A 1045 73.21 -12.19 -12.68
CA ILE A 1045 71.79 -12.55 -12.60
C ILE A 1045 71.16 -11.80 -11.42
N LYS A 1046 70.01 -11.15 -11.62
CA LYS A 1046 69.24 -10.43 -10.58
C LYS A 1046 67.74 -10.64 -10.79
N LEU A 1047 66.97 -10.52 -9.71
CA LEU A 1047 65.50 -10.49 -9.76
C LEU A 1047 64.99 -9.05 -9.90
N THR A 1048 63.76 -8.89 -10.34
CA THR A 1048 63.05 -7.60 -10.44
C THR A 1048 61.66 -7.69 -9.81
N GLY A 1049 61.05 -6.53 -9.51
CA GLY A 1049 59.70 -6.46 -8.92
C GLY A 1049 59.63 -6.96 -7.46
N GLU A 1050 58.43 -7.36 -7.04
CA GLU A 1050 58.15 -7.91 -5.69
C GLU A 1050 58.99 -9.17 -5.41
N LEU A 1051 59.34 -9.95 -6.44
CA LEU A 1051 60.25 -11.10 -6.31
C LEU A 1051 61.62 -10.70 -5.77
N ALA A 1052 62.14 -9.54 -6.17
CA ALA A 1052 63.43 -9.05 -5.67
C ALA A 1052 63.38 -8.59 -4.22
N GLU A 1053 62.20 -8.22 -3.71
CA GLU A 1053 62.01 -7.82 -2.31
C GLU A 1053 61.97 -9.03 -1.39
N LYS A 1054 61.38 -10.15 -1.85
CA LYS A 1054 61.15 -11.35 -1.04
C LYS A 1054 62.23 -12.43 -1.19
N TYR A 1055 62.92 -12.50 -2.32
CA TYR A 1055 63.90 -13.55 -2.60
C TYR A 1055 65.26 -12.99 -3.02
N ASN A 1056 66.30 -13.77 -2.77
CA ASN A 1056 67.63 -13.64 -3.35
C ASN A 1056 67.79 -14.68 -4.46
N VAL A 1057 68.34 -14.29 -5.60
CA VAL A 1057 68.86 -15.24 -6.60
C VAL A 1057 70.34 -15.45 -6.34
N GLU A 1058 70.69 -16.68 -6.00
CA GLU A 1058 72.09 -17.09 -5.77
C GLU A 1058 72.56 -18.01 -6.89
N TYR A 1059 73.77 -17.80 -7.36
CA TYR A 1059 74.34 -18.56 -8.47
C TYR A 1059 75.85 -18.67 -8.36
N ARG A 1060 76.40 -19.71 -8.98
CA ARG A 1060 77.85 -19.93 -9.08
C ARG A 1060 78.23 -20.40 -10.46
N ALA A 1061 79.46 -20.11 -10.86
CA ALA A 1061 80.03 -20.53 -12.14
C ALA A 1061 81.08 -21.63 -11.95
N HIS A 1062 81.14 -22.57 -12.88
CA HIS A 1062 82.25 -23.49 -13.06
C HIS A 1062 83.17 -22.93 -14.13
N VAL A 1063 84.41 -22.59 -13.77
CA VAL A 1063 85.38 -21.94 -14.68
C VAL A 1063 86.55 -22.87 -14.95
N LYS A 1064 87.05 -22.84 -16.19
CA LYS A 1064 88.25 -23.59 -16.60
C LYS A 1064 89.41 -23.39 -15.61
N ASP A 1065 90.04 -24.50 -15.23
CA ASP A 1065 91.19 -24.58 -14.30
C ASP A 1065 90.93 -24.05 -12.87
N ILE A 1066 89.70 -23.63 -12.55
CA ILE A 1066 89.28 -23.16 -11.22
C ILE A 1066 88.23 -24.10 -10.61
N GLY A 1067 87.33 -24.66 -11.43
CA GLY A 1067 86.20 -25.45 -10.96
C GLY A 1067 85.02 -24.58 -10.51
N TRP A 1068 84.15 -25.14 -9.66
CA TRP A 1068 83.01 -24.40 -9.09
C TRP A 1068 83.47 -23.32 -8.12
N GLN A 1069 83.10 -22.08 -8.41
CA GLN A 1069 83.30 -20.95 -7.51
C GLN A 1069 82.22 -20.91 -6.40
N LYS A 1070 82.41 -20.04 -5.40
CA LYS A 1070 81.41 -19.78 -4.36
C LYS A 1070 80.13 -19.18 -4.98
N TYR A 1071 79.00 -19.39 -4.31
CA TYR A 1071 77.75 -18.71 -4.66
C TYR A 1071 77.90 -17.20 -4.47
N VAL A 1072 77.34 -16.46 -5.41
CA VAL A 1072 77.17 -15.01 -5.36
C VAL A 1072 75.70 -14.70 -5.59
N SER A 1073 75.26 -13.52 -5.17
CA SER A 1073 73.83 -13.19 -5.16
C SER A 1073 73.54 -11.88 -5.91
N ASN A 1074 72.33 -11.75 -6.44
CA ASN A 1074 71.70 -10.50 -6.89
C ASN A 1074 72.61 -9.53 -7.66
N GLY A 1075 72.96 -9.90 -8.89
CA GLY A 1075 73.75 -9.07 -9.80
C GLY A 1075 75.26 -9.11 -9.57
N THR A 1076 75.76 -9.86 -8.59
CA THR A 1076 77.20 -10.03 -8.36
C THR A 1076 77.86 -10.93 -9.41
N ILE A 1077 79.11 -10.68 -9.79
CA ILE A 1077 79.78 -11.43 -10.86
C ILE A 1077 80.06 -12.88 -10.42
N ALA A 1078 79.56 -13.86 -11.19
CA ALA A 1078 80.01 -15.25 -11.15
C ALA A 1078 80.87 -15.55 -12.38
N GLY A 1079 82.08 -16.08 -12.21
CA GLY A 1079 83.04 -16.32 -13.28
C GLY A 1079 84.32 -15.50 -13.13
N THR A 1080 84.96 -15.17 -14.26
CA THR A 1080 86.14 -14.29 -14.32
C THR A 1080 86.03 -13.32 -15.49
N THR A 1081 86.52 -12.10 -15.34
CA THR A 1081 86.63 -11.12 -16.44
C THR A 1081 88.11 -10.85 -16.74
N GLY A 1082 88.48 -10.73 -18.02
CA GLY A 1082 89.82 -10.34 -18.44
C GLY A 1082 90.93 -11.38 -18.23
N LYS A 1083 90.60 -12.57 -17.70
CA LYS A 1083 91.56 -13.67 -17.47
C LYS A 1083 91.63 -14.68 -18.62
N SER A 1084 90.84 -14.49 -19.68
CA SER A 1084 90.75 -15.42 -20.81
C SER A 1084 90.33 -16.86 -20.43
N LEU A 1085 89.75 -17.07 -19.25
CA LEU A 1085 89.26 -18.37 -18.78
C LEU A 1085 87.79 -18.55 -19.17
N ARG A 1086 87.45 -19.65 -19.86
CA ARG A 1086 86.07 -19.97 -20.21
C ARG A 1086 85.27 -20.39 -18.98
N MET A 1087 84.04 -19.94 -18.89
CA MET A 1087 83.00 -20.54 -18.06
C MET A 1087 82.49 -21.81 -18.78
N GLU A 1088 82.32 -22.89 -18.03
CA GLU A 1088 81.89 -24.20 -18.55
C GLU A 1088 80.46 -24.56 -18.12
N ALA A 1089 80.03 -24.08 -16.94
CA ALA A 1089 78.67 -24.25 -16.43
C ALA A 1089 78.27 -23.16 -15.42
N VAL A 1090 76.97 -23.04 -15.15
CA VAL A 1090 76.38 -22.21 -14.08
C VAL A 1090 75.30 -23.00 -13.34
N GLN A 1091 75.13 -22.74 -12.04
CA GLN A 1091 74.08 -23.32 -11.20
C GLN A 1091 73.38 -22.19 -10.45
N ILE A 1092 72.04 -22.23 -10.37
CA ILE A 1092 71.20 -21.11 -9.88
C ILE A 1092 70.18 -21.62 -8.86
N ARG A 1093 69.91 -20.85 -7.80
CA ARG A 1093 68.90 -21.13 -6.77
C ARG A 1093 68.20 -19.86 -6.28
N LEU A 1094 66.98 -20.03 -5.75
CA LEU A 1094 66.25 -18.99 -5.03
C LEU A 1094 66.32 -19.25 -3.53
N VAL A 1095 66.52 -18.19 -2.75
CA VAL A 1095 66.55 -18.24 -1.28
C VAL A 1095 65.67 -17.12 -0.74
N GLU A 1096 64.72 -17.44 0.12
CA GLU A 1096 63.85 -16.44 0.75
C GLU A 1096 64.66 -15.50 1.65
N LYS A 1097 64.34 -14.21 1.62
CA LYS A 1097 64.91 -13.22 2.52
C LYS A 1097 64.24 -13.37 3.89
N LYS A 1098 65.06 -13.45 4.94
CA LYS A 1098 64.57 -13.50 6.33
C LYS A 1098 64.25 -12.12 6.86
#